data_AF-A0A0J9CE93-F1
#
_entry.id   AF-A0A0J9CE93-F1
#
_cell.length_a   1.000
_cell.length_b   1.000
_cell.length_c   1.000
_cell.angle_alpha   90.00
_cell.angle_beta   90.00
_cell.angle_gamma   90.00
#
_symmetry.space_group_name_H-M   'P 1'
#
loop_
_entity.id
_entity.type
_entity.pdbx_description
1 polymer ?
#
loop_
_entity_poly.entity_id
_entity_poly.type
_entity_poly.pdbx_seq_one_letter_code
_entity_poly.pdbx_strand_id
1 'polypeptide(L)'
;MEVRKQEDLLRIKEEYLRQQLSYKRQVLVCGGAGCISSNCGEVRDALIKAVDAYNLSHEVKVTVTGCMGTCAMGPVILVEPEGIFYTKMNPEKAEQVVARHLLKDEICEEFTYFDEESGNYVPKMEDIEFFQGQVRIALRNCGHMEYASLEAYISRDGYAAMAKALSGMTPQEVVDEMKASGLRGRGGAGFPTGVKWEAGLKAVSEDGRKFMVCNADEGDPGAFMDRSILEGDPHSIIEGMMLGGYAIGASKGYVYVRAEYPIAVERLGNAIDQARKAGILGEHIFGSDFSFDLEIRIGAGAFVCGEETSLLASIEGRRGEPRQKPPFPFEKGLFESPTIINNVETLANVAPIILNGSGWYHGIGTEKSAGTKVFALAGDIVNAGIIEVPMGTVLGDIIYKIGGGIIGGKKFKAIQSGGPSGGCLTKEHLNTSVDYESLSKLGAIMGSGGLIVMNEDTCMVDTARYFMDFICDESCGKCLPCRNGTRRMLEILERITEGKGEPGDLELLEELAETIKQTAMCGLGQTAPNPVLSTLKYFRSEYESHIYEKHCTAGVCAELQSSPCRNACPANVFIPGYMSMLAAGRIEDAYRLIRQDNPFPAVCGRVCTHPCEDHCRRSQVDEALSICSVKRFIGDYALRDEYAIPMIEPRPATGLRISIIGAGPSGLSCAYFLANMGHEVHVYEAESVAGGVLYWGIPEYRLPKAVLQKEIRAIEMSGVKIHLNTKVGTDISFEDMKKQSDAIYIAAGTQVSRLLDVPGEDLKGVESGLGFLKRIGLKQDMSVPNKLVVIGGGSTAMDVARTAVRLGASEVTVIYRRSEKEMPAGGEEIVEAREEGVKIITMASPVEFLGADKKVTGIHLVRRKETDYGSDGRRRTAHIPDSDFFLECDGVVTAINQDVDHQAYRTTNVEVKKNGKLAIDRFTGATGEKGVFAGGDVSPWGANVVIQAIADGKKAAVKIDQYLGGQGELNQGERFTIPEIDIEVNEPHNRFQTRCLSPEERKDNFMEVNCGFHKLDAMGEALRCLHCDRR
;
A
#
# COMPACT_ATOMS: atom_id res chain seq x y z
N MET A 1 -29.97 41.32 9.63
CA MET A 1 -29.32 41.50 8.32
C MET A 1 -30.33 41.08 7.27
N GLU A 2 -30.68 41.95 6.31
CA GLU A 2 -31.66 41.65 5.26
C GLU A 2 -31.02 42.03 3.92
N VAL A 3 -31.02 41.10 2.97
CA VAL A 3 -30.41 41.24 1.64
C VAL A 3 -31.55 41.39 0.64
N ARG A 4 -31.78 42.62 0.17
CA ARG A 4 -32.87 42.91 -0.78
C ARG A 4 -32.35 43.19 -2.18
N LYS A 5 -31.12 43.68 -2.31
CA LYS A 5 -30.47 43.99 -3.59
C LYS A 5 -29.03 43.50 -3.61
N GLN A 6 -28.46 43.40 -4.81
CA GLN A 6 -27.05 43.05 -5.00
C GLN A 6 -26.08 43.99 -4.25
N GLU A 7 -26.42 45.27 -4.14
CA GLU A 7 -25.64 46.27 -3.39
C GLU A 7 -25.51 45.94 -1.89
N ASP A 8 -26.51 45.26 -1.31
CA ASP A 8 -26.46 44.84 0.09
C ASP A 8 -25.36 43.78 0.33
N LEU A 9 -25.14 42.87 -0.63
CA LEU A 9 -24.06 41.88 -0.56
C LEU A 9 -22.68 42.54 -0.54
N LEU A 10 -22.48 43.56 -1.38
CA LEU A 10 -21.22 44.31 -1.42
C LEU A 10 -20.96 45.05 -0.11
N ARG A 11 -21.99 45.67 0.47
CA ARG A 11 -21.88 46.33 1.78
C ARG A 11 -21.48 45.34 2.88
N ILE A 12 -22.14 44.17 2.94
CA ILE A 12 -21.83 43.13 3.94
C ILE A 12 -20.39 42.62 3.78
N LYS A 13 -19.95 42.39 2.52
CA LYS A 13 -18.58 42.00 2.20
C LYS A 13 -17.58 43.04 2.71
N GLU A 14 -17.78 44.32 2.41
CA GLU A 14 -16.89 45.40 2.84
C GLU A 14 -16.83 45.55 4.37
N GLU A 15 -17.97 45.46 5.05
CA GLU A 15 -18.06 45.56 6.51
C GLU A 15 -17.32 44.42 7.19
N TYR A 16 -17.53 43.18 6.73
CA TYR A 16 -16.85 42.01 7.27
C TYR A 16 -15.34 42.06 7.03
N LEU A 17 -14.90 42.42 5.83
CA LEU A 17 -13.47 42.55 5.51
C LEU A 17 -12.79 43.64 6.36
N ARG A 18 -13.45 44.77 6.61
CA ARG A 18 -12.93 45.81 7.53
C ARG A 18 -12.78 45.28 8.95
N GLN A 19 -13.74 44.50 9.44
CA GLN A 19 -13.65 43.88 10.75
C GLN A 19 -12.50 42.87 10.81
N GLN A 20 -12.31 42.06 9.77
CA GLN A 20 -11.24 41.07 9.73
C GLN A 20 -9.84 41.71 9.67
N LEU A 21 -9.70 42.81 8.94
CA LEU A 21 -8.45 43.60 8.87
C LEU A 21 -8.13 44.36 10.16
N SER A 22 -9.09 44.46 11.11
CA SER A 22 -8.83 45.08 12.42
C SER A 22 -7.98 44.22 13.35
N TYR A 23 -7.91 42.90 13.10
CA TYR A 23 -7.08 41.98 13.85
C TYR A 23 -5.69 41.87 13.23
N LYS A 24 -4.65 41.82 14.07
CA LYS A 24 -3.25 41.62 13.65
C LYS A 24 -3.03 40.19 13.13
N ARG A 25 -3.66 39.19 13.76
CA ARG A 25 -3.57 37.77 13.39
C ARG A 25 -4.91 37.05 13.51
N GLN A 26 -5.09 36.01 12.71
CA GLN A 26 -6.24 35.10 12.82
C GLN A 26 -5.77 33.67 13.00
N VAL A 27 -6.29 33.00 14.01
CA VAL A 27 -6.02 31.58 14.29
C VAL A 27 -7.23 30.77 13.84
N LEU A 28 -7.06 30.02 12.77
CA LEU A 28 -8.08 29.16 12.19
C LEU A 28 -7.92 27.76 12.76
N VAL A 29 -8.91 27.29 13.51
CA VAL A 29 -8.95 25.95 14.10
C VAL A 29 -9.81 25.05 13.23
N CYS A 30 -9.24 23.95 12.74
CA CYS A 30 -9.99 23.00 11.91
C CYS A 30 -11.10 22.32 12.73
N GLY A 31 -12.36 22.57 12.36
CA GLY A 31 -13.56 21.99 12.96
C GLY A 31 -14.23 20.94 12.07
N GLY A 32 -13.47 20.26 11.22
CA GLY A 32 -13.95 19.10 10.46
C GLY A 32 -14.05 17.85 11.34
N ALA A 33 -14.91 16.91 10.92
CA ALA A 33 -15.14 15.65 11.64
C ALA A 33 -13.89 14.94 12.19
N GLY A 34 -12.84 14.81 11.40
CA GLY A 34 -11.59 14.17 11.83
C GLY A 34 -10.93 14.88 13.02
N CYS A 35 -10.87 16.23 12.98
CA CYS A 35 -10.31 17.02 14.07
C CYS A 35 -11.23 17.06 15.29
N ILE A 36 -12.56 17.01 15.11
CA ILE A 36 -13.52 16.89 16.20
C ILE A 36 -13.30 15.57 16.95
N SER A 37 -13.14 14.46 16.23
CA SER A 37 -12.81 13.16 16.82
C SER A 37 -11.47 13.14 17.54
N SER A 38 -10.56 14.06 17.21
CA SER A 38 -9.27 14.26 17.89
C SER A 38 -9.30 15.38 18.95
N ASN A 39 -10.48 15.75 19.47
CA ASN A 39 -10.66 16.75 20.53
C ASN A 39 -10.23 18.19 20.18
N CYS A 40 -10.44 18.65 18.94
CA CYS A 40 -10.13 20.03 18.55
C CYS A 40 -10.87 21.10 19.40
N GLY A 41 -11.98 20.74 20.04
CA GLY A 41 -12.71 21.63 20.96
C GLY A 41 -11.87 22.05 22.16
N GLU A 42 -11.10 21.13 22.74
CA GLU A 42 -10.20 21.43 23.86
C GLU A 42 -9.05 22.36 23.43
N VAL A 43 -8.52 22.15 22.22
CA VAL A 43 -7.49 23.02 21.62
C VAL A 43 -8.04 24.44 21.41
N ARG A 44 -9.26 24.57 20.88
CA ARG A 44 -9.94 25.87 20.72
C ARG A 44 -10.10 26.57 22.07
N ASP A 45 -10.60 25.86 23.07
CA ASP A 45 -10.87 26.45 24.39
C ASP A 45 -9.58 26.87 25.09
N ALA A 46 -8.50 26.10 24.94
CA ALA A 46 -7.17 26.47 25.40
C ALA A 46 -6.63 27.72 24.69
N LEU A 47 -6.79 27.82 23.36
CA LEU A 47 -6.39 29.00 22.59
C LEU A 47 -7.14 30.25 23.07
N ILE A 48 -8.46 30.19 23.22
CA ILE A 48 -9.27 31.32 23.68
C ILE A 48 -8.82 31.76 25.08
N LYS A 49 -8.70 30.81 26.00
CA LYS A 49 -8.26 31.08 27.38
C LYS A 49 -6.86 31.70 27.43
N ALA A 50 -5.93 31.22 26.60
CA ALA A 50 -4.58 31.76 26.53
C ALA A 50 -4.55 33.17 25.93
N VAL A 51 -5.28 33.40 24.83
CA VAL A 51 -5.40 34.73 24.20
C VAL A 51 -5.96 35.76 25.19
N ASP A 52 -6.98 35.39 25.96
CA ASP A 52 -7.56 36.24 27.00
C ASP A 52 -6.56 36.46 28.15
N ALA A 53 -5.84 35.43 28.59
CA ALA A 53 -4.84 35.55 29.66
C ALA A 53 -3.69 36.50 29.31
N TYR A 54 -3.30 36.57 28.03
CA TYR A 54 -2.27 37.48 27.53
C TYR A 54 -2.81 38.84 27.07
N ASN A 55 -4.12 39.11 27.24
CA ASN A 55 -4.80 40.33 26.77
C ASN A 55 -4.66 40.58 25.24
N LEU A 56 -4.59 39.52 24.44
CA LEU A 56 -4.44 39.59 22.99
C LEU A 56 -5.78 39.58 22.23
N SER A 57 -6.92 39.58 22.93
CA SER A 57 -8.27 39.42 22.35
C SER A 57 -8.66 40.55 21.38
N HIS A 58 -7.99 41.70 21.44
CA HIS A 58 -8.16 42.81 20.47
C HIS A 58 -7.27 42.68 19.23
N GLU A 59 -6.22 41.86 19.28
CA GLU A 59 -5.25 41.68 18.19
C GLU A 59 -5.40 40.33 17.48
N VAL A 60 -5.92 39.31 18.17
CA VAL A 60 -6.03 37.93 17.66
C VAL A 60 -7.48 37.47 17.66
N LYS A 61 -7.97 37.00 16.51
CA LYS A 61 -9.26 36.31 16.40
C LYS A 61 -9.06 34.80 16.28
N VAL A 62 -9.67 34.02 17.18
CA VAL A 62 -9.74 32.55 17.06
C VAL A 62 -11.05 32.18 16.37
N THR A 63 -10.97 31.47 15.25
CA THR A 63 -12.14 31.09 14.42
C THR A 63 -12.13 29.60 14.16
N VAL A 64 -13.30 28.96 14.24
CA VAL A 64 -13.44 27.55 13.87
C VAL A 64 -13.85 27.44 12.40
N THR A 65 -13.09 26.70 11.61
CA THR A 65 -13.31 26.54 10.17
C THR A 65 -13.86 25.16 9.82
N GLY A 66 -14.20 24.96 8.54
CA GLY A 66 -14.37 23.62 7.97
C GLY A 66 -13.09 22.79 7.94
N CYS A 67 -13.17 21.60 7.34
CA CYS A 67 -12.03 20.70 7.16
C CYS A 67 -10.92 21.34 6.30
N MET A 68 -9.66 21.24 6.73
CA MET A 68 -8.49 21.72 5.97
C MET A 68 -7.89 20.67 5.03
N GLY A 69 -8.30 19.39 5.16
CA GLY A 69 -7.93 18.29 4.26
C GLY A 69 -7.05 17.21 4.88
N THR A 70 -6.09 17.53 5.74
CA THR A 70 -5.12 16.56 6.32
C THR A 70 -5.65 15.90 7.59
N CYS A 71 -6.56 14.92 7.46
CA CYS A 71 -7.18 14.25 8.60
C CYS A 71 -6.17 13.49 9.48
N ALA A 72 -5.11 12.91 8.90
CA ALA A 72 -4.09 12.15 9.63
C ALA A 72 -3.29 12.98 10.66
N MET A 73 -3.28 14.31 10.50
CA MET A 73 -2.46 15.23 11.31
C MET A 73 -3.31 16.06 12.29
N GLY A 74 -4.60 15.75 12.41
CA GLY A 74 -5.53 16.45 13.30
C GLY A 74 -5.21 16.25 14.78
N PRO A 75 -5.54 17.23 15.65
CA PRO A 75 -6.07 18.57 15.36
C PRO A 75 -5.01 19.50 14.72
N VAL A 76 -5.42 20.31 13.76
CA VAL A 76 -4.56 21.28 13.06
C VAL A 76 -5.07 22.72 13.25
N ILE A 77 -4.13 23.68 13.24
CA ILE A 77 -4.43 25.11 13.26
C ILE A 77 -3.59 25.85 12.20
N LEU A 78 -4.17 26.89 11.60
CA LEU A 78 -3.52 27.76 10.63
C LEU A 78 -3.51 29.19 11.15
N VAL A 79 -2.35 29.85 11.11
CA VAL A 79 -2.20 31.26 11.55
C VAL A 79 -2.00 32.17 10.34
N GLU A 80 -2.96 33.06 10.12
CA GLU A 80 -2.95 34.08 9.07
C GLU A 80 -2.51 35.44 9.63
N PRO A 81 -1.78 36.29 8.86
CA PRO A 81 -1.46 36.16 7.43
C PRO A 81 -0.15 35.43 7.10
N GLU A 82 0.56 34.91 8.10
CA GLU A 82 1.89 34.30 7.93
C GLU A 82 1.84 32.92 7.25
N GLY A 83 0.66 32.30 7.20
CA GLY A 83 0.43 30.99 6.58
C GLY A 83 1.03 29.82 7.35
N ILE A 84 1.23 29.97 8.67
CA ILE A 84 1.91 28.97 9.51
C ILE A 84 0.96 27.85 9.89
N PHE A 85 1.34 26.61 9.57
CA PHE A 85 0.52 25.42 9.74
C PHE A 85 1.06 24.52 10.85
N TYR A 86 0.31 24.40 11.95
CA TYR A 86 0.66 23.56 13.09
C TYR A 86 -0.15 22.27 13.10
N THR A 87 0.51 21.16 13.47
CA THR A 87 -0.05 19.81 13.38
C THR A 87 -0.02 19.06 14.71
N LYS A 88 -0.90 18.06 14.88
CA LYS A 88 -1.02 17.22 16.09
C LYS A 88 -1.04 18.07 17.38
N MET A 89 -1.91 19.07 17.39
CA MET A 89 -2.04 20.03 18.47
C MET A 89 -2.75 19.43 19.67
N ASN A 90 -2.31 19.83 20.86
CA ASN A 90 -2.97 19.54 22.14
C ASN A 90 -3.09 20.86 22.95
N PRO A 91 -3.83 20.89 24.06
CA PRO A 91 -4.01 22.11 24.86
C PRO A 91 -2.69 22.76 25.31
N GLU A 92 -1.69 21.97 25.69
CA GLU A 92 -0.38 22.49 26.13
C GLU A 92 0.40 23.17 24.99
N LYS A 93 0.46 22.54 23.82
CA LYS A 93 1.08 23.12 22.62
C LYS A 93 0.36 24.38 22.18
N ALA A 94 -0.97 24.40 22.30
CA ALA A 94 -1.78 25.57 21.96
C ALA A 94 -1.41 26.79 22.84
N GLU A 95 -1.26 26.60 24.15
CA GLU A 95 -0.79 27.66 25.05
C GLU A 95 0.62 28.16 24.68
N GLN A 96 1.51 27.26 24.27
CA GLN A 96 2.86 27.63 23.83
C GLN A 96 2.85 28.42 22.51
N VAL A 97 1.99 28.06 21.55
CA VAL A 97 1.80 28.83 20.31
C VAL A 97 1.33 30.24 20.63
N VAL A 98 0.40 30.42 21.58
CA VAL A 98 0.02 31.78 22.01
C VAL A 98 1.20 32.53 22.64
N ALA A 99 1.93 31.88 23.56
CA ALA A 99 3.00 32.53 24.32
C ALA A 99 4.26 32.86 23.51
N ARG A 100 4.59 32.06 22.48
CA ARG A 100 5.78 32.25 21.63
C ARG A 100 5.44 32.91 20.32
N HIS A 101 4.53 32.32 19.54
CA HIS A 101 4.22 32.82 18.20
C HIS A 101 3.33 34.05 18.23
N LEU A 102 2.20 34.01 18.94
CA LEU A 102 1.26 35.14 18.92
C LEU A 102 1.74 36.34 19.74
N LEU A 103 2.46 36.12 20.84
CA LEU A 103 2.96 37.18 21.73
C LEU A 103 4.38 37.68 21.38
N LYS A 104 5.31 36.79 21.02
CA LYS A 104 6.75 37.11 20.82
C LYS A 104 7.21 37.04 19.36
N ASP A 105 6.30 36.74 18.43
CA ASP A 105 6.60 36.58 17.00
C ASP A 105 7.63 35.45 16.70
N GLU A 106 7.73 34.46 17.60
CA GLU A 106 8.63 33.30 17.48
C GLU A 106 7.86 32.05 17.03
N ILE A 107 8.13 31.55 15.82
CA ILE A 107 7.46 30.36 15.27
C ILE A 107 7.94 29.10 15.98
N CYS A 108 7.00 28.26 16.44
CA CYS A 108 7.32 26.97 17.03
C CYS A 108 7.51 25.90 15.93
N GLU A 109 8.63 25.94 15.21
CA GLU A 109 8.91 25.03 14.07
C GLU A 109 8.76 23.55 14.46
N GLU A 110 9.08 23.18 15.70
CA GLU A 110 8.93 21.81 16.21
C GLU A 110 7.48 21.28 16.21
N PHE A 111 6.49 22.17 16.09
CA PHE A 111 5.05 21.83 16.05
C PHE A 111 4.45 21.90 14.64
N THR A 112 5.23 22.29 13.62
CA THR A 112 4.76 22.40 12.24
C THR A 112 4.84 21.05 11.52
N TYR A 113 4.49 21.02 10.23
CA TYR A 113 4.52 19.76 9.46
C TYR A 113 5.94 19.21 9.39
N PHE A 114 6.15 17.94 9.72
CA PHE A 114 7.44 17.28 9.57
C PHE A 114 7.46 16.52 8.25
N ASP A 115 8.35 16.91 7.35
CA ASP A 115 8.57 16.19 6.11
C ASP A 115 9.61 15.08 6.35
N GLU A 116 9.17 13.82 6.29
CA GLU A 116 10.02 12.65 6.46
C GLU A 116 11.07 12.51 5.33
N GLU A 117 10.86 13.15 4.18
CA GLU A 117 11.81 13.07 3.06
C GLU A 117 12.99 14.03 3.22
N SER A 118 12.73 15.29 3.56
CA SER A 118 13.78 16.27 3.84
C SER A 118 14.33 16.20 5.27
N GLY A 119 13.63 15.54 6.19
CA GLY A 119 13.99 15.45 7.61
C GLY A 119 13.85 16.78 8.35
N ASN A 120 13.09 17.74 7.80
CA ASN A 120 12.94 19.08 8.32
C ASN A 120 11.47 19.43 8.59
N TYR A 121 11.28 20.40 9.49
CA TYR A 121 9.98 21.00 9.75
C TYR A 121 9.66 22.06 8.69
N VAL A 122 8.49 21.97 8.09
CA VAL A 122 7.97 22.91 7.08
C VAL A 122 6.90 23.77 7.74
N PRO A 123 7.18 25.06 8.02
CA PRO A 123 6.26 25.90 8.77
C PRO A 123 5.09 26.43 7.94
N LYS A 124 5.29 26.70 6.65
CA LYS A 124 4.28 27.31 5.79
C LYS A 124 3.42 26.27 5.08
N MET A 125 2.11 26.49 5.05
CA MET A 125 1.16 25.60 4.37
C MET A 125 1.43 25.47 2.86
N GLU A 126 1.86 26.55 2.22
CA GLU A 126 2.12 26.59 0.76
C GLU A 126 3.36 25.79 0.34
N ASP A 127 4.29 25.56 1.27
CA ASP A 127 5.54 24.83 1.02
C ASP A 127 5.36 23.31 1.22
N ILE A 128 4.20 22.86 1.70
CA ILE A 128 3.90 21.44 1.94
C ILE A 128 3.42 20.82 0.63
N GLU A 129 4.10 19.76 0.17
CA GLU A 129 3.79 19.06 -1.10
C GLU A 129 2.34 18.58 -1.19
N PHE A 130 1.74 18.17 -0.06
CA PHE A 130 0.33 17.78 0.02
C PHE A 130 -0.62 18.85 -0.53
N PHE A 131 -0.35 20.15 -0.28
CA PHE A 131 -1.22 21.24 -0.73
C PHE A 131 -0.83 21.78 -2.12
N GLN A 132 0.45 21.74 -2.51
CA GLN A 132 0.92 22.28 -3.80
C GLN A 132 0.31 21.58 -5.02
N GLY A 133 0.03 20.28 -4.92
CA GLY A 133 -0.57 19.49 -6.01
C GLY A 133 -2.07 19.69 -6.21
N GLN A 134 -2.74 20.50 -5.38
CA GLN A 134 -4.20 20.62 -5.36
C GLN A 134 -4.70 21.88 -6.10
N VAL A 135 -5.83 21.76 -6.77
CA VAL A 135 -6.58 22.88 -7.34
C VAL A 135 -7.97 22.88 -6.72
N ARG A 136 -8.21 23.79 -5.77
CA ARG A 136 -9.43 23.79 -4.95
C ARG A 136 -10.52 24.70 -5.55
N ILE A 137 -11.58 24.10 -6.11
CA ILE A 137 -12.78 24.78 -6.62
C ILE A 137 -13.98 24.45 -5.73
N ALA A 138 -14.27 23.16 -5.54
CA ALA A 138 -15.36 22.69 -4.69
C ALA A 138 -15.04 22.93 -3.20
N LEU A 139 -13.77 22.80 -2.81
CA LEU A 139 -13.29 23.00 -1.43
C LEU A 139 -12.71 24.39 -1.16
N ARG A 140 -12.89 25.36 -2.08
CA ARG A 140 -12.24 26.71 -2.05
C ARG A 140 -12.42 27.50 -0.74
N ASN A 141 -13.48 27.22 0.01
CA ASN A 141 -13.81 27.90 1.27
C ASN A 141 -13.53 27.03 2.50
N CYS A 142 -13.45 25.71 2.33
CA CYS A 142 -13.18 24.78 3.42
C CYS A 142 -11.79 25.04 4.01
N GLY A 143 -11.73 25.28 5.33
CA GLY A 143 -10.50 25.60 6.04
C GLY A 143 -10.09 27.07 6.03
N HIS A 144 -10.74 27.92 5.23
CA HIS A 144 -10.37 29.34 5.08
C HIS A 144 -11.47 30.31 5.55
N MET A 145 -12.63 29.81 5.97
CA MET A 145 -13.72 30.64 6.50
C MET A 145 -14.39 30.01 7.72
N GLU A 146 -15.05 30.85 8.50
CA GLU A 146 -15.93 30.43 9.58
C GLU A 146 -17.16 29.70 8.99
N TYR A 147 -17.32 28.42 9.29
CA TYR A 147 -18.37 27.60 8.68
C TYR A 147 -19.79 28.04 9.09
N ALA A 148 -19.92 28.75 10.21
CA ALA A 148 -21.20 29.15 10.82
C ALA A 148 -21.63 30.59 10.48
N SER A 149 -20.87 31.32 9.66
CA SER A 149 -21.16 32.72 9.33
C SER A 149 -21.55 32.91 7.86
N LEU A 150 -22.74 33.46 7.65
CA LEU A 150 -23.22 33.91 6.35
C LEU A 150 -22.36 35.06 5.79
N GLU A 151 -21.94 35.99 6.65
CA GLU A 151 -21.09 37.13 6.30
C GLU A 151 -19.72 36.67 5.79
N ALA A 152 -19.15 35.63 6.41
CA ALA A 152 -17.90 35.03 5.97
C ALA A 152 -18.02 34.47 4.53
N TYR A 153 -19.13 33.81 4.20
CA TYR A 153 -19.39 33.31 2.84
C TYR A 153 -19.58 34.46 1.84
N ILE A 154 -20.37 35.49 2.18
CA ILE A 154 -20.57 36.69 1.33
C ILE A 154 -19.26 37.43 1.08
N SER A 155 -18.36 37.48 2.08
CA SER A 155 -17.05 38.13 1.94
C SER A 155 -16.17 37.50 0.85
N ARG A 156 -16.44 36.23 0.52
CA ARG A 156 -15.76 35.45 -0.53
C ARG A 156 -16.63 35.28 -1.78
N ASP A 157 -17.44 36.31 -2.09
CA ASP A 157 -18.34 36.38 -3.25
C ASP A 157 -19.51 35.38 -3.23
N GLY A 158 -19.87 34.90 -2.05
CA GLY A 158 -21.07 34.08 -1.85
C GLY A 158 -22.35 34.81 -2.23
N TYR A 159 -23.27 34.11 -2.90
CA TYR A 159 -24.53 34.62 -3.47
C TYR A 159 -24.38 35.64 -4.61
N ALA A 160 -23.16 36.03 -4.97
CA ALA A 160 -22.94 36.91 -6.12
C ALA A 160 -23.29 36.22 -7.44
N ALA A 161 -23.14 34.89 -7.53
CA ALA A 161 -23.51 34.13 -8.72
C ALA A 161 -25.02 34.16 -8.94
N MET A 162 -25.79 34.00 -7.85
CA MET A 162 -27.25 34.11 -7.89
C MET A 162 -27.71 35.51 -8.26
N ALA A 163 -27.09 36.55 -7.68
CA ALA A 163 -27.40 37.93 -8.04
C ALA A 163 -27.11 38.22 -9.52
N LYS A 164 -26.00 37.73 -10.06
CA LYS A 164 -25.67 37.80 -11.50
C LYS A 164 -26.71 37.10 -12.36
N ALA A 165 -27.14 35.89 -11.98
CA ALA A 165 -28.14 35.13 -12.72
C ALA A 165 -29.49 35.86 -12.76
N LEU A 166 -30.00 36.36 -11.63
CA LEU A 166 -31.29 37.06 -11.57
C LEU A 166 -31.29 38.43 -12.25
N SER A 167 -30.16 39.13 -12.24
CA SER A 167 -30.06 40.49 -12.81
C SER A 167 -29.84 40.52 -14.32
N GLY A 168 -29.28 39.45 -14.91
CA GLY A 168 -28.80 39.50 -16.28
C GLY A 168 -28.78 38.20 -17.06
N MET A 169 -29.28 37.08 -16.53
CA MET A 169 -29.36 35.80 -17.25
C MET A 169 -30.77 35.23 -17.21
N THR A 170 -31.24 34.75 -18.36
CA THR A 170 -32.44 33.92 -18.45
C THR A 170 -32.16 32.50 -17.95
N PRO A 171 -33.19 31.74 -17.52
CA PRO A 171 -33.02 30.33 -17.15
C PRO A 171 -32.34 29.49 -18.25
N GLN A 172 -32.61 29.79 -19.52
CA GLN A 172 -31.99 29.11 -20.66
C GLN A 172 -30.49 29.42 -20.75
N GLU A 173 -30.07 30.67 -20.57
CA GLU A 173 -28.65 31.05 -20.58
C GLU A 173 -27.88 30.40 -19.44
N VAL A 174 -28.49 30.22 -18.25
CA VAL A 174 -27.88 29.48 -17.14
C VAL A 174 -27.67 28.00 -17.53
N VAL A 175 -28.66 27.37 -18.17
CA VAL A 175 -28.53 25.99 -18.67
C VAL A 175 -27.45 25.88 -19.74
N ASP A 176 -27.38 26.83 -20.67
CA ASP A 176 -26.40 26.85 -21.75
C ASP A 176 -24.98 27.05 -21.22
N GLU A 177 -24.80 27.92 -20.22
CA GLU A 177 -23.51 28.12 -19.53
C GLU A 177 -23.05 26.84 -18.82
N MET A 178 -23.97 26.18 -18.09
CA MET A 178 -23.67 24.90 -17.43
C MET A 178 -23.39 23.78 -18.42
N LYS A 179 -24.03 23.80 -19.60
CA LYS A 179 -23.76 22.83 -20.67
C LYS A 179 -22.40 23.09 -21.33
N ALA A 180 -22.05 24.35 -21.58
CA ALA A 180 -20.75 24.76 -22.12
C ALA A 180 -19.59 24.47 -21.15
N SER A 181 -19.83 24.51 -19.84
CA SER A 181 -18.79 24.19 -18.84
C SER A 181 -18.29 22.74 -18.92
N GLY A 182 -19.08 21.83 -19.49
CA GLY A 182 -18.77 20.40 -19.51
C GLY A 182 -18.85 19.71 -18.14
N LEU A 183 -19.47 20.34 -17.12
CA LEU A 183 -19.64 19.73 -15.80
C LEU A 183 -20.42 18.41 -15.89
N ARG A 184 -19.81 17.35 -15.36
CA ARG A 184 -20.42 16.02 -15.23
C ARG A 184 -20.78 15.75 -13.76
N GLY A 185 -21.87 15.03 -13.55
CA GLY A 185 -22.35 14.68 -12.22
C GLY A 185 -21.28 13.92 -11.41
N ARG A 186 -20.95 14.46 -10.23
CA ARG A 186 -19.85 14.01 -9.38
C ARG A 186 -20.15 12.82 -8.46
N GLY A 187 -21.42 12.41 -8.40
CA GLY A 187 -21.86 11.21 -7.65
C GLY A 187 -21.61 9.87 -8.36
N GLY A 188 -20.58 9.76 -9.21
CA GLY A 188 -20.16 8.49 -9.84
C GLY A 188 -20.51 8.32 -11.32
N ALA A 189 -21.79 8.45 -11.72
CA ALA A 189 -22.22 8.10 -13.09
C ALA A 189 -21.68 9.04 -14.18
N GLY A 190 -21.22 10.25 -13.83
CA GLY A 190 -20.63 11.19 -14.78
C GLY A 190 -21.59 11.67 -15.87
N PHE A 191 -22.89 11.78 -15.59
CA PHE A 191 -23.87 12.31 -16.56
C PHE A 191 -23.72 13.83 -16.74
N PRO A 192 -23.77 14.41 -17.96
CA PRO A 192 -23.63 15.85 -18.16
C PRO A 192 -24.72 16.67 -17.45
N THR A 193 -24.32 17.56 -16.54
CA THR A 193 -25.26 18.30 -15.67
C THR A 193 -26.13 19.27 -16.46
N GLY A 194 -25.54 20.01 -17.42
CA GLY A 194 -26.30 20.94 -18.27
C GLY A 194 -27.39 20.25 -19.11
N VAL A 195 -27.14 19.04 -19.62
CA VAL A 195 -28.16 18.26 -20.34
C VAL A 195 -29.29 17.81 -19.41
N LYS A 196 -28.95 17.44 -18.16
CA LYS A 196 -29.95 17.08 -17.14
C LYS A 196 -30.85 18.28 -16.81
N TRP A 197 -30.28 19.48 -16.70
CA TRP A 197 -31.02 20.71 -16.44
C TRP A 197 -31.86 21.14 -17.63
N GLU A 198 -31.34 20.99 -18.86
CA GLU A 198 -32.11 21.24 -20.10
C GLU A 198 -33.35 20.35 -20.18
N ALA A 199 -33.23 19.07 -19.81
CA ALA A 199 -34.38 18.16 -19.74
C ALA A 199 -35.40 18.61 -18.68
N GLY A 200 -34.94 19.02 -17.50
CA GLY A 200 -35.80 19.55 -16.43
C GLY A 200 -36.50 20.86 -16.80
N LEU A 201 -35.82 21.74 -17.54
CA LEU A 201 -36.40 22.97 -18.06
C LEU A 201 -37.55 22.68 -19.05
N LYS A 202 -37.34 21.74 -19.98
CA LYS A 202 -38.33 21.35 -21.00
C LYS A 202 -39.50 20.52 -20.45
N ALA A 203 -39.30 19.80 -19.34
CA ALA A 203 -40.34 18.98 -18.74
C ALA A 203 -41.46 19.84 -18.14
N VAL A 204 -42.71 19.40 -18.32
CA VAL A 204 -43.91 20.08 -17.80
C VAL A 204 -44.75 19.05 -17.03
N SER A 205 -45.01 19.31 -15.75
CA SER A 205 -45.98 18.56 -14.94
C SER A 205 -47.39 19.06 -15.15
N GLU A 206 -48.38 18.20 -14.89
CA GLU A 206 -49.80 18.56 -14.85
C GLU A 206 -50.10 19.73 -13.88
N ASP A 207 -49.41 19.78 -12.73
CA ASP A 207 -49.56 20.83 -11.71
C ASP A 207 -48.58 22.02 -11.87
N GLY A 208 -47.76 22.05 -12.92
CA GLY A 208 -46.69 23.04 -13.10
C GLY A 208 -45.55 23.02 -12.06
N ARG A 209 -45.56 22.12 -11.05
CA ARG A 209 -44.55 22.01 -10.00
C ARG A 209 -43.29 21.28 -10.47
N LYS A 210 -42.12 21.77 -10.05
CA LYS A 210 -40.82 21.13 -10.28
C LYS A 210 -40.00 21.14 -8.99
N PHE A 211 -39.12 20.15 -8.84
CA PHE A 211 -38.30 20.00 -7.64
C PHE A 211 -36.81 19.90 -7.96
N MET A 212 -35.99 20.48 -7.09
CA MET A 212 -34.53 20.29 -7.07
C MET A 212 -34.13 19.46 -5.85
N VAL A 213 -33.38 18.39 -6.04
CA VAL A 213 -32.97 17.50 -4.95
C VAL A 213 -31.44 17.44 -4.89
N CYS A 214 -30.88 17.70 -3.72
CA CYS A 214 -29.49 17.45 -3.42
C CYS A 214 -29.37 16.06 -2.77
N ASN A 215 -28.61 15.18 -3.41
CA ASN A 215 -28.26 13.87 -2.88
C ASN A 215 -26.98 13.98 -2.04
N ALA A 216 -27.14 13.89 -0.72
CA ALA A 216 -26.07 13.86 0.29
C ALA A 216 -26.08 12.53 1.08
N ASP A 217 -26.51 11.44 0.45
CA ASP A 217 -26.49 10.07 1.01
C ASP A 217 -25.14 9.39 0.70
N GLU A 218 -24.03 10.06 1.02
CA GLU A 218 -22.64 9.61 0.78
C GLU A 218 -22.34 8.34 1.59
N GLY A 219 -22.86 7.21 1.13
CA GLY A 219 -22.83 5.92 1.83
C GLY A 219 -21.56 5.09 1.59
N ASP A 220 -20.73 5.47 0.62
CA ASP A 220 -19.54 4.70 0.23
C ASP A 220 -18.51 4.66 1.37
N PRO A 221 -18.07 3.46 1.81
CA PRO A 221 -16.96 3.36 2.74
C PRO A 221 -15.71 4.07 2.22
N GLY A 222 -15.09 4.88 3.08
CA GLY A 222 -13.93 5.69 2.73
C GLY A 222 -14.23 7.00 1.98
N ALA A 223 -15.50 7.31 1.68
CA ALA A 223 -15.90 8.61 1.12
C ALA A 223 -16.40 9.56 2.22
N PHE A 224 -15.88 10.78 2.24
CA PHE A 224 -16.27 11.84 3.19
C PHE A 224 -16.05 13.25 2.60
N MET A 225 -16.14 13.35 1.28
CA MET A 225 -15.98 14.60 0.53
C MET A 225 -17.23 15.46 0.58
N ASP A 226 -18.41 14.87 0.37
CA ASP A 226 -19.69 15.58 0.44
C ASP A 226 -19.92 16.07 1.87
N ARG A 227 -19.59 15.20 2.84
CA ARG A 227 -19.57 15.56 4.27
C ARG A 227 -18.77 16.84 4.52
N SER A 228 -17.57 16.93 3.95
CA SER A 228 -16.67 18.04 4.23
C SER A 228 -17.12 19.36 3.62
N ILE A 229 -17.82 19.31 2.49
CA ILE A 229 -18.48 20.48 1.91
C ILE A 229 -19.69 20.88 2.76
N LEU A 230 -20.54 19.95 3.16
CA LEU A 230 -21.73 20.24 3.98
C LEU A 230 -21.37 20.81 5.36
N GLU A 231 -20.31 20.28 5.98
CA GLU A 231 -19.84 20.73 7.28
C GLU A 231 -19.01 22.03 7.21
N GLY A 232 -18.31 22.28 6.09
CA GLY A 232 -17.35 23.38 5.95
C GLY A 232 -17.85 24.58 5.16
N ASP A 233 -18.69 24.36 4.14
CA ASP A 233 -19.26 25.38 3.26
C ASP A 233 -20.72 25.04 2.86
N PRO A 234 -21.66 25.02 3.84
CA PRO A 234 -23.06 24.70 3.57
C PRO A 234 -23.75 25.73 2.65
N HIS A 235 -23.32 27.00 2.69
CA HIS A 235 -23.91 28.06 1.86
C HIS A 235 -23.63 27.87 0.36
N SER A 236 -22.48 27.31 -0.03
CA SER A 236 -22.24 26.98 -1.44
C SER A 236 -23.21 25.93 -2.00
N ILE A 237 -23.74 25.03 -1.17
CA ILE A 237 -24.76 24.06 -1.58
C ILE A 237 -26.11 24.75 -1.75
N ILE A 238 -26.48 25.64 -0.82
CA ILE A 238 -27.69 26.44 -0.89
C ILE A 238 -27.69 27.27 -2.18
N GLU A 239 -26.60 27.99 -2.47
CA GLU A 239 -26.48 28.80 -3.68
C GLU A 239 -26.53 27.96 -4.96
N GLY A 240 -25.85 26.80 -5.00
CA GLY A 240 -25.91 25.89 -6.14
C GLY A 240 -27.31 25.35 -6.41
N MET A 241 -28.07 25.02 -5.34
CA MET A 241 -29.47 24.59 -5.46
C MET A 241 -30.40 25.72 -5.92
N MET A 242 -30.17 26.95 -5.47
CA MET A 242 -30.93 28.12 -5.91
C MET A 242 -30.73 28.37 -7.41
N LEU A 243 -29.48 28.35 -7.89
CA LEU A 243 -29.15 28.51 -9.30
C LEU A 243 -29.78 27.41 -10.17
N GLY A 244 -29.68 26.16 -9.73
CA GLY A 244 -30.33 25.06 -10.44
C GLY A 244 -31.86 25.13 -10.38
N GLY A 245 -32.43 25.56 -9.26
CA GLY A 245 -33.86 25.81 -9.10
C GLY A 245 -34.36 26.88 -10.06
N TYR A 246 -33.63 27.99 -10.17
CA TYR A 246 -33.90 29.07 -11.13
C TYR A 246 -33.81 28.57 -12.58
N ALA A 247 -32.76 27.80 -12.90
CA ALA A 247 -32.54 27.25 -14.24
C ALA A 247 -33.67 26.33 -14.71
N ILE A 248 -34.27 25.53 -13.83
CA ILE A 248 -35.36 24.60 -14.19
C ILE A 248 -36.76 25.16 -13.96
N GLY A 249 -36.89 26.24 -13.19
CA GLY A 249 -38.17 26.80 -12.73
C GLY A 249 -38.79 26.05 -11.54
N ALA A 250 -37.97 25.54 -10.63
CA ALA A 250 -38.43 24.91 -9.38
C ALA A 250 -38.53 25.95 -8.26
N SER A 251 -39.58 25.85 -7.44
CA SER A 251 -39.81 26.70 -6.27
C SER A 251 -39.49 26.04 -4.94
N LYS A 252 -39.24 24.73 -4.94
CA LYS A 252 -38.91 23.96 -3.73
C LYS A 252 -37.77 23.00 -4.01
N GLY A 253 -36.85 22.89 -3.05
CA GLY A 253 -35.82 21.87 -3.06
C GLY A 253 -35.73 21.06 -1.78
N TYR A 254 -35.16 19.86 -1.89
CA TYR A 254 -34.90 18.96 -0.77
C TYR A 254 -33.42 18.59 -0.71
N VAL A 255 -32.83 18.64 0.48
CA VAL A 255 -31.50 18.09 0.73
C VAL A 255 -31.68 16.79 1.50
N TYR A 256 -31.38 15.67 0.86
CA TYR A 256 -31.45 14.37 1.50
C TYR A 256 -30.10 14.03 2.11
N VAL A 257 -29.99 14.10 3.43
CA VAL A 257 -28.76 13.88 4.20
C VAL A 257 -28.87 12.57 4.98
N ARG A 258 -27.83 11.74 4.92
CA ARG A 258 -27.78 10.48 5.68
C ARG A 258 -27.83 10.69 7.20
N ALA A 259 -28.37 9.72 7.93
CA ALA A 259 -28.54 9.80 9.39
C ALA A 259 -27.20 9.86 10.14
N GLU A 260 -26.15 9.29 9.57
CA GLU A 260 -24.82 9.19 10.17
C GLU A 260 -24.05 10.52 10.18
N TYR A 261 -24.59 11.58 9.55
CA TYR A 261 -23.98 12.91 9.49
C TYR A 261 -24.75 13.96 10.33
N PRO A 262 -24.84 13.81 11.67
CA PRO A 262 -25.60 14.73 12.50
C PRO A 262 -25.04 16.17 12.47
N ILE A 263 -23.71 16.32 12.39
CA ILE A 263 -23.04 17.63 12.32
C ILE A 263 -23.40 18.35 11.01
N ALA A 264 -23.45 17.63 9.89
CA ALA A 264 -23.83 18.21 8.60
C ALA A 264 -25.30 18.69 8.63
N VAL A 265 -26.21 17.92 9.22
CA VAL A 265 -27.63 18.29 9.38
C VAL A 265 -27.75 19.56 10.24
N GLU A 266 -27.04 19.63 11.36
CA GLU A 266 -27.06 20.80 12.25
C GLU A 266 -26.53 22.06 11.54
N ARG A 267 -25.34 21.98 10.94
CA ARG A 267 -24.69 23.12 10.27
C ARG A 267 -25.47 23.59 9.04
N LEU A 268 -25.96 22.66 8.22
CA LEU A 268 -26.79 23.01 7.07
C LEU A 268 -28.14 23.61 7.51
N GLY A 269 -28.76 23.08 8.56
CA GLY A 269 -30.00 23.64 9.11
C GLY A 269 -29.82 25.08 9.56
N ASN A 270 -28.74 25.36 10.30
CA ASN A 270 -28.37 26.71 10.70
C ASN A 270 -28.13 27.64 9.50
N ALA A 271 -27.44 27.17 8.47
CA ALA A 271 -27.19 27.95 7.25
C ALA A 271 -28.49 28.27 6.47
N ILE A 272 -29.42 27.31 6.38
CA ILE A 272 -30.74 27.53 5.76
C ILE A 272 -31.53 28.58 6.55
N ASP A 273 -31.53 28.51 7.88
CA ASP A 273 -32.22 29.48 8.73
C ASP A 273 -31.61 30.87 8.65
N GLN A 274 -30.29 30.99 8.55
CA GLN A 274 -29.60 32.25 8.30
C GLN A 274 -29.99 32.84 6.94
N ALA A 275 -29.98 32.03 5.88
CA ALA A 275 -30.36 32.47 4.53
C ALA A 275 -31.83 32.90 4.45
N ARG A 276 -32.75 32.20 5.14
CA ARG A 276 -34.16 32.61 5.26
C ARG A 276 -34.31 33.94 6.00
N LYS A 277 -33.66 34.10 7.16
CA LYS A 277 -33.70 35.35 7.94
C LYS A 277 -33.11 36.53 7.18
N ALA A 278 -32.15 36.27 6.30
CA ALA A 278 -31.54 37.27 5.43
C ALA A 278 -32.36 37.61 4.18
N GLY A 279 -33.46 36.90 3.88
CA GLY A 279 -34.24 37.09 2.66
C GLY A 279 -33.59 36.52 1.38
N ILE A 280 -32.58 35.65 1.54
CA ILE A 280 -31.90 34.96 0.43
C ILE A 280 -32.66 33.70 0.03
N LEU A 281 -33.36 33.05 0.97
CA LEU A 281 -34.30 31.96 0.72
C LEU A 281 -35.72 32.39 1.10
N GLY A 282 -36.72 31.82 0.42
CA GLY A 282 -38.13 32.10 0.63
C GLY A 282 -38.78 32.77 -0.58
N GLU A 283 -39.64 33.75 -0.33
CA GLU A 283 -40.40 34.45 -1.36
C GLU A 283 -39.67 35.70 -1.87
N HIS A 284 -39.82 35.99 -3.17
CA HIS A 284 -39.32 37.20 -3.83
C HIS A 284 -37.82 37.48 -3.59
N ILE A 285 -36.99 36.48 -3.86
CA ILE A 285 -35.54 36.51 -3.60
C ILE A 285 -34.90 37.68 -4.37
N PHE A 286 -34.10 38.52 -3.68
CA PHE A 286 -33.54 39.79 -4.20
C PHE A 286 -34.57 40.75 -4.82
N GLY A 287 -35.85 40.69 -4.39
CA GLY A 287 -36.93 41.49 -4.95
C GLY A 287 -37.34 41.09 -6.38
N SER A 288 -36.97 39.89 -6.81
CA SER A 288 -37.37 39.30 -8.11
C SER A 288 -38.70 38.53 -8.01
N ASP A 289 -39.22 38.07 -9.14
CA ASP A 289 -40.40 37.19 -9.20
C ASP A 289 -40.06 35.73 -8.82
N PHE A 290 -38.78 35.40 -8.63
CA PHE A 290 -38.34 34.05 -8.29
C PHE A 290 -38.41 33.80 -6.77
N SER A 291 -38.98 32.66 -6.41
CA SER A 291 -39.12 32.19 -5.03
C SER A 291 -38.60 30.76 -4.93
N PHE A 292 -37.79 30.49 -3.92
CA PHE A 292 -37.18 29.17 -3.72
C PHE A 292 -36.91 28.91 -2.24
N ASP A 293 -37.33 27.74 -1.76
CA ASP A 293 -37.13 27.32 -0.38
C ASP A 293 -36.61 25.87 -0.29
N LEU A 294 -35.93 25.55 0.81
CA LEU A 294 -35.21 24.29 1.01
C LEU A 294 -35.66 23.55 2.28
N GLU A 295 -35.82 22.24 2.19
CA GLU A 295 -36.04 21.37 3.35
C GLU A 295 -34.98 20.27 3.45
N ILE A 296 -34.55 19.98 4.68
CA ILE A 296 -33.68 18.84 4.95
C ILE A 296 -34.55 17.61 5.20
N ARG A 297 -34.20 16.51 4.53
CA ARG A 297 -34.75 15.17 4.80
C ARG A 297 -33.63 14.29 5.30
N ILE A 298 -33.81 13.75 6.50
CA ILE A 298 -32.82 12.88 7.13
C ILE A 298 -33.12 11.45 6.69
N GLY A 299 -32.11 10.75 6.18
CA GLY A 299 -32.20 9.34 5.80
C GLY A 299 -32.37 8.41 7.01
N ALA A 300 -32.48 7.11 6.74
CA ALA A 300 -32.70 6.08 7.76
C ALA A 300 -31.60 4.99 7.76
N GLY A 301 -30.39 5.33 7.30
CA GLY A 301 -29.23 4.43 7.30
C GLY A 301 -29.30 3.30 6.29
N ALA A 302 -29.73 3.58 5.05
CA ALA A 302 -29.80 2.59 3.97
C ALA A 302 -29.00 3.08 2.76
N PHE A 303 -27.88 2.42 2.43
CA PHE A 303 -26.97 2.81 1.34
C PHE A 303 -27.66 2.86 -0.02
N VAL A 304 -28.63 1.98 -0.26
CA VAL A 304 -29.40 1.96 -1.51
C VAL A 304 -30.17 3.26 -1.76
N CYS A 305 -30.45 4.06 -0.72
CA CYS A 305 -31.06 5.38 -0.87
C CYS A 305 -30.16 6.40 -1.56
N GLY A 306 -28.88 6.10 -1.79
CA GLY A 306 -28.02 6.87 -2.67
C GLY A 306 -28.42 6.75 -4.16
N GLU A 307 -29.17 5.71 -4.54
CA GLU A 307 -29.73 5.59 -5.89
C GLU A 307 -30.89 6.58 -6.07
N GLU A 308 -30.88 7.29 -7.20
CA GLU A 308 -31.79 8.40 -7.48
C GLU A 308 -33.27 8.11 -7.20
N THR A 309 -33.80 6.95 -7.60
CA THR A 309 -35.23 6.64 -7.44
C THR A 309 -35.56 6.10 -6.05
N SER A 310 -34.62 5.40 -5.41
CA SER A 310 -34.72 5.01 -4.00
C SER A 310 -34.74 6.23 -3.08
N LEU A 311 -33.89 7.22 -3.36
CA LEU A 311 -33.85 8.51 -2.65
C LEU A 311 -35.22 9.19 -2.68
N LEU A 312 -35.82 9.30 -3.88
CA LEU A 312 -37.13 9.91 -4.05
C LEU A 312 -38.22 9.14 -3.28
N ALA A 313 -38.19 7.81 -3.31
CA ALA A 313 -39.13 6.99 -2.55
C ALA A 313 -39.00 7.22 -1.03
N SER A 314 -37.76 7.39 -0.53
CA SER A 314 -37.47 7.71 0.86
C SER A 314 -38.03 9.09 1.25
N ILE A 315 -37.83 10.12 0.42
CA ILE A 315 -38.42 11.46 0.64
C ILE A 315 -39.96 11.41 0.70
N GLU A 316 -40.58 10.57 -0.14
CA GLU A 316 -42.04 10.34 -0.16
C GLU A 316 -42.54 9.52 1.06
N GLY A 317 -41.67 9.10 1.97
CA GLY A 317 -42.02 8.31 3.16
C GLY A 317 -42.29 6.83 2.85
N ARG A 318 -41.83 6.32 1.70
CA ARG A 318 -41.90 4.91 1.32
C ARG A 318 -40.57 4.22 1.60
N ARG A 319 -40.55 2.88 1.50
CA ARG A 319 -39.29 2.10 1.53
C ARG A 319 -38.43 2.49 0.32
N GLY A 320 -37.12 2.65 0.53
CA GLY A 320 -36.12 3.07 -0.47
C GLY A 320 -35.82 2.02 -1.54
N GLU A 321 -36.85 1.52 -2.23
CA GLU A 321 -36.70 0.53 -3.30
C GLU A 321 -36.57 1.20 -4.67
N PRO A 322 -35.58 0.82 -5.50
CA PRO A 322 -35.42 1.41 -6.83
C PRO A 322 -36.63 1.17 -7.72
N ARG A 323 -36.98 2.16 -8.54
CA ARG A 323 -38.04 2.09 -9.56
C ARG A 323 -37.44 1.69 -10.92
N GLN A 324 -38.20 0.93 -11.70
CA GLN A 324 -37.76 0.56 -13.06
C GLN A 324 -37.83 1.82 -13.96
N LYS A 325 -36.73 2.08 -14.68
CA LYS A 325 -36.64 3.18 -15.66
C LYS A 325 -36.93 2.60 -17.06
N PRO A 326 -37.77 3.24 -17.91
CA PRO A 326 -38.56 4.47 -17.70
C PRO A 326 -39.81 4.27 -16.81
N PRO A 327 -40.37 5.36 -16.21
CA PRO A 327 -40.06 6.78 -16.44
C PRO A 327 -38.81 7.29 -15.70
N PHE A 328 -38.16 8.32 -16.23
CA PHE A 328 -36.98 8.94 -15.59
C PHE A 328 -37.37 10.02 -14.57
N PRO A 329 -36.53 10.32 -13.55
CA PRO A 329 -36.83 11.33 -12.54
C PRO A 329 -37.09 12.74 -13.09
N PHE A 330 -36.43 13.12 -14.18
CA PHE A 330 -36.63 14.44 -14.81
C PHE A 330 -37.98 14.55 -15.52
N GLU A 331 -38.67 13.43 -15.78
CA GLU A 331 -40.05 13.41 -16.32
C GLU A 331 -41.07 13.26 -15.19
N LYS A 332 -40.92 12.19 -14.39
CA LYS A 332 -41.79 11.85 -13.27
C LYS A 332 -40.94 11.38 -12.08
N GLY A 333 -40.56 12.34 -11.24
CA GLY A 333 -39.74 12.13 -10.05
C GLY A 333 -40.58 12.20 -8.77
N LEU A 334 -40.23 13.16 -7.92
CA LEU A 334 -40.86 13.39 -6.63
C LEU A 334 -42.32 13.80 -6.80
N PHE A 335 -43.24 13.10 -6.13
CA PHE A 335 -44.69 13.35 -6.25
C PHE A 335 -45.17 13.40 -7.70
N GLU A 336 -44.61 12.53 -8.55
CA GLU A 336 -44.89 12.45 -9.99
C GLU A 336 -44.58 13.72 -10.81
N SER A 337 -43.82 14.65 -10.22
CA SER A 337 -43.41 15.91 -10.85
C SER A 337 -41.96 15.85 -11.37
N PRO A 338 -41.60 16.61 -12.42
CA PRO A 338 -40.23 16.72 -12.91
C PRO A 338 -39.26 17.09 -11.78
N THR A 339 -38.27 16.24 -11.56
CA THR A 339 -37.31 16.40 -10.47
C THR A 339 -35.89 16.23 -10.97
N ILE A 340 -35.06 17.24 -10.72
CA ILE A 340 -33.62 17.16 -10.98
C ILE A 340 -32.90 16.80 -9.68
N ILE A 341 -32.05 15.78 -9.75
CA ILE A 341 -31.24 15.31 -8.63
C ILE A 341 -29.77 15.59 -8.95
N ASN A 342 -29.05 16.27 -8.06
CA ASN A 342 -27.61 16.47 -8.19
C ASN A 342 -26.90 16.13 -6.88
N ASN A 343 -25.67 15.64 -6.98
CA ASN A 343 -24.80 15.38 -5.83
C ASN A 343 -24.22 16.69 -5.26
N VAL A 344 -23.84 16.67 -3.98
CA VAL A 344 -23.28 17.83 -3.23
C VAL A 344 -22.10 18.48 -3.97
N GLU A 345 -21.05 17.72 -4.32
CA GLU A 345 -19.89 18.27 -5.06
C GLU A 345 -20.29 18.86 -6.42
N THR A 346 -21.32 18.29 -7.07
CA THR A 346 -21.82 18.84 -8.35
C THR A 346 -22.39 20.25 -8.14
N LEU A 347 -23.16 20.46 -7.07
CA LEU A 347 -23.77 21.74 -6.74
C LEU A 347 -22.73 22.76 -6.25
N ALA A 348 -21.71 22.33 -5.52
CA ALA A 348 -20.62 23.18 -5.06
C ALA A 348 -19.81 23.85 -6.19
N ASN A 349 -19.79 23.22 -7.37
CA ASN A 349 -19.11 23.74 -8.57
C ASN A 349 -19.96 24.75 -9.37
N VAL A 350 -21.29 24.81 -9.16
CA VAL A 350 -22.20 25.63 -9.98
C VAL A 350 -21.91 27.13 -9.81
N ALA A 351 -21.82 27.62 -8.58
CA ALA A 351 -21.63 29.06 -8.33
C ALA A 351 -20.31 29.60 -8.91
N PRO A 352 -19.14 28.94 -8.72
CA PRO A 352 -17.90 29.33 -9.38
C PRO A 352 -17.98 29.36 -10.92
N ILE A 353 -18.67 28.39 -11.53
CA ILE A 353 -18.84 28.33 -13.00
C ILE A 353 -19.62 29.55 -13.50
N ILE A 354 -20.72 29.91 -12.84
CA ILE A 354 -21.53 31.07 -13.24
C ILE A 354 -20.78 32.40 -13.02
N LEU A 355 -19.95 32.49 -11.97
CA LEU A 355 -19.16 33.69 -11.71
C LEU A 355 -18.06 33.91 -12.76
N ASN A 356 -17.22 32.90 -12.97
CA ASN A 356 -16.00 32.98 -13.78
C ASN A 356 -16.23 32.65 -15.27
N GLY A 357 -17.34 32.00 -15.59
CA GLY A 357 -17.68 31.52 -16.93
C GLY A 357 -17.25 30.08 -17.20
N SER A 358 -17.92 29.46 -18.16
CA SER A 358 -17.74 28.09 -18.62
C SER A 358 -16.35 27.82 -19.21
N GLY A 359 -15.80 28.78 -19.97
CA GLY A 359 -14.46 28.66 -20.54
C GLY A 359 -13.35 28.55 -19.51
N TRP A 360 -13.50 29.19 -18.34
CA TRP A 360 -12.56 29.05 -17.23
C TRP A 360 -12.57 27.64 -16.64
N TYR A 361 -13.77 27.08 -16.41
CA TYR A 361 -13.90 25.73 -15.86
C TYR A 361 -13.50 24.63 -16.85
N HIS A 362 -13.84 24.80 -18.13
CA HIS A 362 -13.48 23.87 -19.20
C HIS A 362 -11.98 23.86 -19.51
N GLY A 363 -11.26 24.96 -19.23
CA GLY A 363 -9.81 25.03 -19.35
C GLY A 363 -9.04 24.19 -18.30
N ILE A 364 -9.74 23.65 -17.29
CA ILE A 364 -9.16 22.83 -16.23
C ILE A 364 -9.56 21.36 -16.48
N GLY A 365 -8.61 20.43 -16.37
CA GLY A 365 -8.86 19.00 -16.58
C GLY A 365 -8.57 18.54 -18.02
N THR A 366 -9.30 17.53 -18.49
CA THR A 366 -9.13 16.99 -19.86
C THR A 366 -10.27 17.42 -20.78
N GLU A 367 -10.08 17.30 -22.10
CA GLU A 367 -11.07 17.68 -23.13
C GLU A 367 -12.46 17.04 -22.90
N LYS A 368 -12.50 15.79 -22.39
CA LYS A 368 -13.75 15.05 -22.14
C LYS A 368 -14.22 15.10 -20.69
N SER A 369 -13.32 15.41 -19.76
CA SER A 369 -13.58 15.43 -18.33
C SER A 369 -13.06 16.75 -17.76
N ALA A 370 -13.92 17.78 -17.84
CA ALA A 370 -13.61 19.13 -17.38
C ALA A 370 -13.71 19.29 -15.86
N GLY A 371 -12.93 20.25 -15.36
CA GLY A 371 -12.85 20.69 -13.98
C GLY A 371 -11.97 19.82 -13.07
N THR A 372 -12.24 19.96 -11.78
CA THR A 372 -11.57 19.24 -10.69
C THR A 372 -12.45 18.10 -10.16
N LYS A 373 -11.82 17.21 -9.39
CA LYS A 373 -12.49 16.17 -8.61
C LYS A 373 -11.93 16.14 -7.20
N VAL A 374 -12.83 16.06 -6.23
CA VAL A 374 -12.48 15.80 -4.84
C VAL A 374 -12.29 14.29 -4.64
N PHE A 375 -11.16 13.89 -4.04
CA PHE A 375 -10.89 12.52 -3.62
C PHE A 375 -10.68 12.45 -2.10
N ALA A 376 -11.20 11.38 -1.52
CA ALA A 376 -10.92 10.99 -0.15
C ALA A 376 -9.86 9.88 -0.16
N LEU A 377 -8.64 10.21 0.27
CA LEU A 377 -7.53 9.28 0.42
C LEU A 377 -7.60 8.61 1.79
N ALA A 378 -7.76 7.29 1.79
CA ALA A 378 -7.84 6.45 2.98
C ALA A 378 -7.05 5.15 2.81
N GLY A 379 -6.92 4.37 3.88
CA GLY A 379 -6.17 3.11 3.89
C GLY A 379 -4.70 3.29 4.24
N ASP A 380 -3.83 2.48 3.64
CA ASP A 380 -2.39 2.41 3.93
C ASP A 380 -1.59 3.56 3.28
N ILE A 381 -1.91 4.81 3.60
CA ILE A 381 -1.28 6.01 3.04
C ILE A 381 -0.79 6.96 4.13
N VAL A 382 0.39 7.58 3.95
CA VAL A 382 1.01 8.45 4.96
C VAL A 382 0.16 9.69 5.22
N ASN A 383 -0.19 10.43 4.16
CA ASN A 383 -1.00 11.64 4.24
C ASN A 383 -2.48 11.35 3.91
N ALA A 384 -3.20 10.68 4.83
CA ALA A 384 -4.63 10.43 4.67
C ALA A 384 -5.47 11.70 4.85
N GLY A 385 -6.49 11.88 4.01
CA GLY A 385 -7.21 13.14 3.95
C GLY A 385 -8.05 13.36 2.70
N ILE A 386 -8.44 14.62 2.48
CA ILE A 386 -9.19 15.08 1.31
C ILE A 386 -8.28 15.91 0.43
N ILE A 387 -8.32 15.61 -0.86
CA ILE A 387 -7.56 16.30 -1.89
C ILE A 387 -8.51 16.71 -3.01
N GLU A 388 -8.24 17.84 -3.65
CA GLU A 388 -8.94 18.25 -4.86
C GLU A 388 -7.93 18.43 -5.98
N VAL A 389 -8.04 17.62 -7.03
CA VAL A 389 -7.06 17.60 -8.14
C VAL A 389 -7.76 17.81 -9.48
N PRO A 390 -7.07 18.39 -10.49
CA PRO A 390 -7.58 18.44 -11.85
C PRO A 390 -7.87 17.04 -12.39
N MET A 391 -8.97 16.91 -13.15
CA MET A 391 -9.27 15.67 -13.87
C MET A 391 -8.12 15.31 -14.82
N GLY A 392 -7.69 14.06 -14.78
CA GLY A 392 -6.57 13.54 -15.56
C GLY A 392 -5.20 13.58 -14.88
N THR A 393 -5.16 13.97 -13.60
CA THR A 393 -3.96 13.78 -12.76
C THR A 393 -3.58 12.29 -12.71
N VAL A 394 -2.29 11.98 -12.76
CA VAL A 394 -1.79 10.61 -12.78
C VAL A 394 -1.95 9.96 -11.40
N LEU A 395 -2.46 8.71 -11.35
CA LEU A 395 -2.72 8.00 -10.10
C LEU A 395 -1.48 7.90 -9.19
N GLY A 396 -0.31 7.61 -9.76
CA GLY A 396 0.94 7.53 -9.01
C GLY A 396 1.40 8.87 -8.42
N ASP A 397 1.03 9.99 -9.03
CA ASP A 397 1.30 11.32 -8.47
C ASP A 397 0.39 11.60 -7.27
N ILE A 398 -0.87 11.17 -7.34
CA ILE A 398 -1.80 11.25 -6.20
C ILE A 398 -1.28 10.44 -5.01
N ILE A 399 -0.78 9.21 -5.23
CA ILE A 399 -0.34 8.32 -4.15
C ILE A 399 0.99 8.76 -3.55
N TYR A 400 2.01 9.02 -4.38
CA TYR A 400 3.36 9.25 -3.88
C TYR A 400 3.71 10.74 -3.67
N LYS A 401 3.24 11.66 -4.53
CA LYS A 401 3.53 13.10 -4.35
C LYS A 401 2.58 13.74 -3.35
N ILE A 402 1.26 13.56 -3.55
CA ILE A 402 0.27 14.16 -2.65
C ILE A 402 0.12 13.30 -1.39
N GLY A 403 -0.06 11.99 -1.56
CA GLY A 403 -0.27 11.04 -0.46
C GLY A 403 0.95 10.74 0.40
N GLY A 404 2.16 11.14 0.00
CA GLY A 404 3.40 10.86 0.73
C GLY A 404 3.83 9.38 0.70
N GLY A 405 3.19 8.54 -0.12
CA GLY A 405 3.50 7.12 -0.23
C GLY A 405 2.78 6.24 0.80
N ILE A 406 3.29 5.01 0.97
CA ILE A 406 2.65 3.95 1.77
C ILE A 406 3.25 3.93 3.18
N ILE A 407 2.39 3.75 4.18
CA ILE A 407 2.79 3.71 5.60
C ILE A 407 3.89 2.66 5.82
N GLY A 408 4.95 3.06 6.54
CA GLY A 408 6.07 2.18 6.87
C GLY A 408 6.97 1.83 5.67
N GLY A 409 6.88 2.55 4.55
CA GLY A 409 7.70 2.29 3.36
C GLY A 409 7.38 0.98 2.63
N LYS A 410 6.23 0.36 2.94
CA LYS A 410 5.79 -0.89 2.33
C LYS A 410 5.43 -0.71 0.85
N LYS A 411 5.33 -1.82 0.11
CA LYS A 411 4.98 -1.76 -1.31
C LYS A 411 3.50 -1.50 -1.53
N PHE A 412 3.20 -0.64 -2.50
CA PHE A 412 1.85 -0.47 -3.03
C PHE A 412 1.37 -1.75 -3.73
N LYS A 413 0.19 -2.26 -3.33
CA LYS A 413 -0.42 -3.45 -3.93
C LYS A 413 -1.55 -3.09 -4.87
N ALA A 414 -2.54 -2.37 -4.34
CA ALA A 414 -3.73 -1.98 -5.08
C ALA A 414 -4.40 -0.74 -4.47
N ILE A 415 -5.31 -0.14 -5.23
CA ILE A 415 -6.25 0.86 -4.74
C ILE A 415 -7.66 0.43 -5.14
N GLN A 416 -8.60 0.50 -4.20
CA GLN A 416 -10.01 0.33 -4.49
C GLN A 416 -10.57 1.71 -4.86
N SER A 417 -11.02 1.86 -6.11
CA SER A 417 -11.61 3.10 -6.62
C SER A 417 -13.11 2.96 -6.77
N GLY A 418 -13.84 3.96 -6.27
CA GLY A 418 -15.28 4.09 -6.47
C GLY A 418 -16.13 3.30 -5.49
N GLY A 419 -15.67 3.20 -4.24
CA GLY A 419 -16.42 2.60 -3.14
C GLY A 419 -16.47 1.07 -3.18
N PRO A 420 -17.45 0.46 -2.50
CA PRO A 420 -17.50 -0.99 -2.27
C PRO A 420 -17.91 -1.77 -3.53
N SER A 421 -18.68 -1.14 -4.43
CA SER A 421 -19.03 -1.70 -5.74
C SER A 421 -18.07 -1.26 -6.86
N GLY A 422 -16.96 -0.65 -6.48
CA GLY A 422 -15.88 -0.22 -7.36
C GLY A 422 -14.98 -1.34 -7.85
N GLY A 423 -13.83 -0.98 -8.43
CA GLY A 423 -12.83 -1.93 -8.92
C GLY A 423 -11.44 -1.65 -8.38
N CYS A 424 -10.62 -2.71 -8.29
CA CYS A 424 -9.22 -2.62 -7.90
C CYS A 424 -8.33 -2.19 -9.07
N LEU A 425 -7.46 -1.21 -8.83
CA LEU A 425 -6.36 -0.84 -9.72
C LEU A 425 -5.03 -1.25 -9.09
N THR A 426 -4.14 -1.87 -9.86
CA THR A 426 -2.86 -2.39 -9.37
C THR A 426 -1.68 -1.48 -9.73
N LYS A 427 -0.47 -1.89 -9.31
CA LYS A 427 0.80 -1.23 -9.67
C LYS A 427 1.01 -0.95 -11.16
N GLU A 428 0.41 -1.75 -12.05
CA GLU A 428 0.53 -1.57 -13.50
C GLU A 428 -0.23 -0.31 -13.98
N HIS A 429 -1.21 0.14 -13.20
CA HIS A 429 -2.06 1.27 -13.55
C HIS A 429 -1.60 2.60 -12.93
N LEU A 430 -0.44 2.66 -12.26
CA LEU A 430 0.05 3.90 -11.62
C LEU A 430 0.22 5.08 -12.60
N ASN A 431 0.49 4.81 -13.88
CA ASN A 431 0.59 5.84 -14.92
C ASN A 431 -0.75 6.21 -15.56
N THR A 432 -1.86 5.67 -15.06
CA THR A 432 -3.19 5.95 -15.61
C THR A 432 -3.65 7.33 -15.18
N SER A 433 -4.13 8.09 -16.15
CA SER A 433 -4.84 9.35 -15.95
C SER A 433 -6.16 9.10 -15.22
N VAL A 434 -6.40 9.79 -14.10
CA VAL A 434 -7.63 9.65 -13.33
C VAL A 434 -8.73 10.51 -13.97
N ASP A 435 -9.39 9.92 -14.97
CA ASP A 435 -10.56 10.46 -15.67
C ASP A 435 -11.62 9.36 -15.89
N TYR A 436 -12.87 9.74 -16.19
CA TYR A 436 -13.97 8.78 -16.30
C TYR A 436 -13.73 7.71 -17.38
N GLU A 437 -13.18 8.10 -18.52
CA GLU A 437 -12.95 7.21 -19.66
C GLU A 437 -11.84 6.19 -19.39
N SER A 438 -10.74 6.64 -18.79
CA SER A 438 -9.57 5.83 -18.47
C SER A 438 -9.88 4.81 -17.39
N LEU A 439 -10.59 5.21 -16.31
CA LEU A 439 -10.99 4.29 -15.24
C LEU A 439 -11.99 3.23 -15.73
N SER A 440 -13.01 3.66 -16.50
CA SER A 440 -14.04 2.74 -17.00
C SER A 440 -13.46 1.63 -17.90
N LYS A 441 -12.43 1.95 -18.71
CA LYS A 441 -11.72 0.94 -19.53
C LYS A 441 -11.00 -0.13 -18.70
N LEU A 442 -10.58 0.21 -17.49
CA LEU A 442 -9.91 -0.70 -16.57
C LEU A 442 -10.90 -1.51 -15.71
N GLY A 443 -12.21 -1.28 -15.87
CA GLY A 443 -13.24 -1.91 -15.04
C GLY A 443 -13.34 -1.31 -13.64
N ALA A 444 -12.67 -0.18 -13.39
CA ALA A 444 -12.87 0.65 -12.20
C ALA A 444 -13.88 1.76 -12.52
N ILE A 445 -14.46 2.34 -11.47
CA ILE A 445 -15.33 3.51 -11.59
C ILE A 445 -14.76 4.64 -10.75
N MET A 446 -14.98 5.88 -11.19
CA MET A 446 -14.66 7.06 -10.40
C MET A 446 -15.45 7.06 -9.08
N GLY A 447 -16.71 6.63 -9.15
CA GLY A 447 -17.63 6.62 -8.02
C GLY A 447 -17.76 7.99 -7.36
N SER A 448 -18.03 7.99 -6.06
CA SER A 448 -18.03 9.21 -5.24
C SER A 448 -16.66 9.88 -5.17
N GLY A 449 -15.54 9.18 -5.37
CA GLY A 449 -14.18 9.75 -5.18
C GLY A 449 -13.42 9.17 -3.98
N GLY A 450 -13.95 8.13 -3.34
CA GLY A 450 -13.21 7.35 -2.35
C GLY A 450 -12.08 6.54 -3.01
N LEU A 451 -10.86 6.68 -2.47
CA LEU A 451 -9.65 6.00 -2.89
C LEU A 451 -9.02 5.29 -1.67
N ILE A 452 -9.25 3.98 -1.58
CA ILE A 452 -8.73 3.16 -0.47
C ILE A 452 -7.44 2.48 -0.93
N VAL A 453 -6.31 2.96 -0.41
CA VAL A 453 -4.97 2.45 -0.70
C VAL A 453 -4.69 1.20 0.13
N MET A 454 -4.17 0.16 -0.51
CA MET A 454 -3.84 -1.12 0.10
C MET A 454 -2.36 -1.48 -0.16
N ASN A 455 -1.67 -1.90 0.90
CA ASN A 455 -0.27 -2.33 0.84
C ASN A 455 -0.13 -3.85 0.57
N GLU A 456 1.11 -4.34 0.57
CA GLU A 456 1.44 -5.75 0.31
C GLU A 456 0.88 -6.75 1.34
N ASP A 457 0.51 -6.30 2.54
CA ASP A 457 -0.03 -7.13 3.63
C ASP A 457 -1.57 -7.24 3.59
N THR A 458 -2.23 -6.65 2.59
CA THR A 458 -3.69 -6.77 2.43
C THR A 458 -4.04 -8.04 1.67
N CYS A 459 -4.96 -8.88 2.18
CA CYS A 459 -5.45 -10.06 1.45
C CYS A 459 -6.58 -9.68 0.48
N MET A 460 -6.38 -9.82 -0.84
CA MET A 460 -7.40 -9.39 -1.81
C MET A 460 -8.66 -10.26 -1.81
N VAL A 461 -8.54 -11.52 -1.36
CA VAL A 461 -9.69 -12.43 -1.20
C VAL A 461 -10.57 -11.97 -0.03
N ASP A 462 -9.97 -11.59 1.09
CA ASP A 462 -10.69 -11.07 2.25
C ASP A 462 -11.26 -9.68 1.99
N THR A 463 -10.53 -8.82 1.25
CA THR A 463 -11.06 -7.54 0.78
C THR A 463 -12.31 -7.74 -0.08
N ALA A 464 -12.30 -8.70 -1.01
CA ALA A 464 -13.46 -9.01 -1.83
C ALA A 464 -14.63 -9.55 -0.97
N ARG A 465 -14.35 -10.40 0.03
CA ARG A 465 -15.33 -10.89 1.01
C ARG A 465 -15.95 -9.72 1.79
N TYR A 466 -15.14 -8.82 2.34
CA TYR A 466 -15.58 -7.66 3.10
C TYR A 466 -16.51 -6.73 2.30
N PHE A 467 -16.14 -6.40 1.06
CA PHE A 467 -17.02 -5.59 0.22
C PHE A 467 -18.30 -6.33 -0.19
N MET A 468 -18.23 -7.65 -0.42
CA MET A 468 -19.41 -8.44 -0.74
C MET A 468 -20.37 -8.56 0.44
N ASP A 469 -19.83 -8.67 1.67
CA ASP A 469 -20.60 -8.65 2.93
C ASP A 469 -21.39 -7.35 3.06
N PHE A 470 -20.71 -6.21 2.91
CA PHE A 470 -21.34 -4.89 2.88
C PHE A 470 -22.43 -4.78 1.81
N ILE A 471 -22.15 -5.21 0.58
CA ILE A 471 -23.13 -5.15 -0.52
C ILE A 471 -24.36 -6.03 -0.25
N CYS A 472 -24.17 -7.19 0.39
CA CYS A 472 -25.24 -8.09 0.75
C CYS A 472 -26.18 -7.46 1.78
N ASP A 473 -25.63 -6.82 2.80
CA ASP A 473 -26.38 -6.11 3.84
C ASP A 473 -27.13 -4.89 3.30
N GLU A 474 -26.53 -4.17 2.34
CA GLU A 474 -27.11 -2.98 1.73
C GLU A 474 -28.10 -3.27 0.58
N SER A 475 -28.35 -4.54 0.28
CA SER A 475 -29.31 -4.91 -0.75
C SER A 475 -30.74 -4.55 -0.36
N CYS A 476 -31.45 -3.81 -1.22
CA CYS A 476 -32.89 -3.55 -1.02
C CYS A 476 -33.77 -4.82 -1.08
N GLY A 477 -33.22 -5.96 -1.53
CA GLY A 477 -33.91 -7.24 -1.59
C GLY A 477 -34.93 -7.41 -2.73
N LYS A 478 -35.04 -6.44 -3.64
CA LYS A 478 -36.07 -6.43 -4.70
C LYS A 478 -35.79 -7.40 -5.85
N CYS A 479 -34.58 -7.42 -6.41
CA CYS A 479 -34.23 -8.31 -7.52
C CYS A 479 -33.58 -9.61 -7.03
N LEU A 480 -33.95 -10.75 -7.64
CA LEU A 480 -33.38 -12.06 -7.33
C LEU A 480 -31.85 -12.11 -7.49
N PRO A 481 -31.25 -11.56 -8.57
CA PRO A 481 -29.80 -11.61 -8.78
C PRO A 481 -29.03 -10.90 -7.66
N CYS A 482 -29.44 -9.69 -7.26
CA CYS A 482 -28.77 -8.99 -6.16
C CYS A 482 -29.03 -9.66 -4.81
N ARG A 483 -30.29 -10.00 -4.48
CA ARG A 483 -30.64 -10.54 -3.15
C ARG A 483 -30.01 -11.90 -2.85
N ASN A 484 -30.02 -12.81 -3.82
CA ASN A 484 -29.52 -14.17 -3.62
C ASN A 484 -28.16 -14.40 -4.27
N GLY A 485 -27.89 -13.79 -5.43
CA GLY A 485 -26.63 -14.00 -6.14
C GLY A 485 -25.44 -13.48 -5.36
N THR A 486 -25.51 -12.26 -4.81
CA THR A 486 -24.43 -11.70 -3.97
C THR A 486 -24.18 -12.53 -2.73
N ARG A 487 -25.24 -13.02 -2.06
CA ARG A 487 -25.13 -13.94 -0.93
C ARG A 487 -24.42 -15.25 -1.30
N ARG A 488 -24.71 -15.84 -2.47
CA ARG A 488 -23.97 -17.04 -2.93
C ARG A 488 -22.50 -16.74 -3.20
N MET A 489 -22.18 -15.56 -3.74
CA MET A 489 -20.79 -15.14 -3.90
C MET A 489 -20.09 -14.98 -2.55
N LEU A 490 -20.75 -14.38 -1.55
CA LEU A 490 -20.23 -14.23 -0.21
C LEU A 490 -19.93 -15.60 0.44
N GLU A 491 -20.87 -16.54 0.39
CA GLU A 491 -20.70 -17.91 0.93
C GLU A 491 -19.48 -18.63 0.32
N ILE A 492 -19.22 -18.44 -0.98
CA ILE A 492 -18.04 -19.01 -1.65
C ILE A 492 -16.76 -18.32 -1.16
N LEU A 493 -16.75 -16.98 -1.05
CA LEU A 493 -15.60 -16.22 -0.56
C LEU A 493 -15.27 -16.59 0.89
N GLU A 494 -16.29 -16.71 1.77
CA GLU A 494 -16.14 -17.17 3.14
C GLU A 494 -15.49 -18.56 3.20
N ARG A 495 -16.01 -19.53 2.43
CA ARG A 495 -15.40 -20.86 2.28
C ARG A 495 -13.93 -20.77 1.90
N ILE A 496 -13.56 -19.93 0.92
CA ILE A 496 -12.18 -19.78 0.48
C ILE A 496 -11.32 -19.19 1.61
N THR A 497 -11.79 -18.16 2.32
CA THR A 497 -11.08 -17.55 3.45
C THR A 497 -10.95 -18.47 4.67
N GLU A 498 -11.88 -19.42 4.84
CA GLU A 498 -11.86 -20.46 5.88
C GLU A 498 -11.04 -21.69 5.48
N GLY A 499 -10.43 -21.71 4.30
CA GLY A 499 -9.70 -22.87 3.79
C GLY A 499 -10.57 -24.05 3.36
N LYS A 500 -11.88 -23.84 3.22
CA LYS A 500 -12.86 -24.82 2.70
C LYS A 500 -13.20 -24.63 1.22
N GLY A 501 -12.45 -23.78 0.51
CA GLY A 501 -12.60 -23.59 -0.94
C GLY A 501 -12.33 -24.87 -1.73
N GLU A 502 -13.06 -25.05 -2.82
CA GLU A 502 -13.04 -26.22 -3.70
C GLU A 502 -12.56 -25.86 -5.13
N PRO A 503 -11.98 -26.84 -5.87
CA PRO A 503 -11.74 -26.66 -7.30
C PRO A 503 -13.05 -26.37 -8.04
N GLY A 504 -13.10 -25.32 -8.86
CA GLY A 504 -14.31 -24.87 -9.56
C GLY A 504 -15.00 -23.64 -8.95
N ASP A 505 -14.67 -23.28 -7.69
CA ASP A 505 -15.26 -22.11 -7.02
C ASP A 505 -14.97 -20.81 -7.77
N LEU A 506 -13.80 -20.69 -8.42
CA LEU A 506 -13.40 -19.49 -9.14
C LEU A 506 -14.21 -19.30 -10.42
N GLU A 507 -14.39 -20.37 -11.19
CA GLU A 507 -15.19 -20.38 -12.41
C GLU A 507 -16.66 -20.09 -12.08
N LEU A 508 -17.18 -20.65 -10.98
CA LEU A 508 -18.53 -20.36 -10.50
C LEU A 508 -18.70 -18.89 -10.07
N LEU A 509 -17.72 -18.32 -9.37
CA LEU A 509 -17.73 -16.90 -9.01
C LEU A 509 -17.76 -15.99 -10.24
N GLU A 510 -16.97 -16.31 -11.28
CA GLU A 510 -16.96 -15.56 -12.55
C GLU A 510 -18.32 -15.62 -13.25
N GLU A 511 -18.92 -16.81 -13.35
CA GLU A 511 -20.24 -17.01 -13.97
C GLU A 511 -21.35 -16.27 -13.21
N LEU A 512 -21.38 -16.40 -11.89
CA LEU A 512 -22.36 -15.71 -11.04
C LEU A 512 -22.20 -14.20 -11.13
N ALA A 513 -20.98 -13.69 -11.09
CA ALA A 513 -20.68 -12.28 -11.17
C ALA A 513 -21.20 -11.66 -12.49
N GLU A 514 -20.91 -12.30 -13.62
CA GLU A 514 -21.34 -11.80 -14.92
C GLU A 514 -22.87 -11.87 -15.09
N THR A 515 -23.50 -12.92 -14.55
CA THR A 515 -24.97 -13.06 -14.54
C THR A 515 -25.63 -11.94 -13.75
N ILE A 516 -25.14 -11.63 -12.55
CA ILE A 516 -25.68 -10.58 -11.69
C ILE A 516 -25.56 -9.22 -12.37
N LYS A 517 -24.39 -8.94 -12.95
CA LYS A 517 -24.11 -7.68 -13.66
C LYS A 517 -25.09 -7.42 -14.81
N GLN A 518 -25.46 -8.45 -15.56
CA GLN A 518 -26.37 -8.34 -16.71
C GLN A 518 -27.85 -8.29 -16.31
N THR A 519 -28.23 -8.86 -15.16
CA THR A 519 -29.65 -9.08 -14.80
C THR A 519 -30.16 -8.21 -13.65
N ALA A 520 -29.27 -7.48 -12.95
CA ALA A 520 -29.66 -6.59 -11.86
C ALA A 520 -30.40 -5.32 -12.36
N MET A 521 -31.40 -4.90 -11.57
CA MET A 521 -32.30 -3.79 -11.93
C MET A 521 -31.70 -2.39 -11.73
N CYS A 522 -30.77 -2.22 -10.79
CA CYS A 522 -30.18 -0.93 -10.44
C CYS A 522 -28.66 -0.96 -10.48
N GLY A 523 -28.03 0.22 -10.44
CA GLY A 523 -26.58 0.38 -10.50
C GLY A 523 -25.84 -0.44 -9.45
N LEU A 524 -26.29 -0.42 -8.18
CA LEU A 524 -25.68 -1.20 -7.10
C LEU A 524 -25.60 -2.68 -7.43
N GLY A 525 -26.69 -3.30 -7.88
CA GLY A 525 -26.68 -4.71 -8.24
C GLY A 525 -25.83 -5.00 -9.48
N GLN A 526 -25.75 -4.07 -10.43
CA GLN A 526 -24.93 -4.23 -11.64
C GLN A 526 -23.44 -4.13 -11.35
N THR A 527 -23.04 -3.28 -10.38
CA THR A 527 -21.65 -3.07 -10.00
C THR A 527 -21.20 -3.91 -8.82
N ALA A 528 -22.13 -4.52 -8.07
CA ALA A 528 -21.86 -5.39 -6.93
C ALA A 528 -20.77 -6.46 -7.18
N PRO A 529 -20.69 -7.10 -8.36
CA PRO A 529 -19.66 -8.11 -8.60
C PRO A 529 -18.28 -7.56 -8.98
N ASN A 530 -18.14 -6.25 -9.24
CA ASN A 530 -16.88 -5.62 -9.66
C ASN A 530 -15.69 -5.86 -8.72
N PRO A 531 -15.80 -5.75 -7.37
CA PRO A 531 -14.69 -6.07 -6.48
C PRO A 531 -14.17 -7.49 -6.74
N VAL A 532 -15.06 -8.47 -6.82
CA VAL A 532 -14.71 -9.89 -7.08
C VAL A 532 -14.12 -10.09 -8.47
N LEU A 533 -14.72 -9.53 -9.51
CA LEU A 533 -14.20 -9.64 -10.88
C LEU A 533 -12.81 -9.01 -11.03
N SER A 534 -12.60 -7.85 -10.40
CA SER A 534 -11.31 -7.16 -10.45
C SER A 534 -10.23 -7.92 -9.68
N THR A 535 -10.54 -8.44 -8.48
CA THR A 535 -9.58 -9.22 -7.70
C THR A 535 -9.28 -10.58 -8.34
N LEU A 536 -10.26 -11.25 -8.95
CA LEU A 536 -10.01 -12.48 -9.73
C LEU A 536 -9.13 -12.22 -10.95
N LYS A 537 -9.35 -11.11 -11.67
CA LYS A 537 -8.55 -10.75 -12.84
C LYS A 537 -7.08 -10.47 -12.50
N TYR A 538 -6.84 -9.70 -11.43
CA TYR A 538 -5.51 -9.20 -11.10
C TYR A 538 -4.76 -10.04 -10.05
N PHE A 539 -5.49 -10.75 -9.19
CA PHE A 539 -4.95 -11.48 -8.03
C PHE A 539 -5.42 -12.93 -7.96
N ARG A 540 -5.74 -13.58 -9.11
CA ARG A 540 -6.12 -15.01 -9.18
C ARG A 540 -5.18 -15.92 -8.40
N SER A 541 -3.88 -15.61 -8.42
CA SER A 541 -2.85 -16.39 -7.73
C SER A 541 -3.05 -16.45 -6.21
N GLU A 542 -3.67 -15.44 -5.59
CA GLU A 542 -4.01 -15.44 -4.15
C GLU A 542 -5.18 -16.37 -3.86
N TYR A 543 -6.21 -16.35 -4.69
CA TYR A 543 -7.34 -17.28 -4.59
C TYR A 543 -6.87 -18.74 -4.70
N GLU A 544 -6.01 -19.03 -5.68
CA GLU A 544 -5.41 -20.35 -5.86
C GLU A 544 -4.60 -20.80 -4.63
N SER A 545 -3.80 -19.90 -4.03
CA SER A 545 -3.07 -20.22 -2.80
C SER A 545 -4.01 -20.50 -1.61
N HIS A 546 -5.15 -19.82 -1.51
CA HIS A 546 -6.15 -20.12 -0.48
C HIS A 546 -6.82 -21.49 -0.72
N ILE A 547 -7.13 -21.84 -1.97
CA ILE A 547 -7.81 -23.09 -2.31
C ILE A 547 -6.86 -24.29 -2.21
N TYR A 548 -5.70 -24.23 -2.85
CA TYR A 548 -4.79 -25.37 -3.02
C TYR A 548 -3.71 -25.46 -1.95
N GLU A 549 -3.13 -24.34 -1.53
CA GLU A 549 -2.06 -24.32 -0.52
C GLU A 549 -2.57 -24.11 0.90
N LYS A 550 -3.87 -23.77 1.05
CA LYS A 550 -4.48 -23.35 2.34
C LYS A 550 -3.64 -22.28 3.02
N HIS A 551 -3.15 -21.33 2.23
CA HIS A 551 -2.21 -20.31 2.67
C HIS A 551 -2.65 -18.92 2.22
N CYS A 552 -2.64 -17.96 3.16
CA CYS A 552 -2.95 -16.56 2.91
C CYS A 552 -1.66 -15.76 2.98
N THR A 553 -1.10 -15.30 1.87
CA THR A 553 0.19 -14.57 1.87
C THR A 553 0.23 -13.38 2.83
N ALA A 554 -0.87 -12.64 2.91
CA ALA A 554 -1.06 -11.48 3.78
C ALA A 554 -1.22 -11.83 5.28
N GLY A 555 -1.56 -13.08 5.61
CA GLY A 555 -1.75 -13.52 7.00
C GLY A 555 -2.98 -12.94 7.71
N VAL A 556 -3.93 -12.36 6.98
CA VAL A 556 -5.17 -11.78 7.55
C VAL A 556 -6.22 -12.86 7.86
N CYS A 557 -6.36 -13.86 6.97
CA CYS A 557 -7.34 -14.93 7.13
C CYS A 557 -6.99 -15.84 8.31
N ALA A 558 -7.68 -15.65 9.42
CA ALA A 558 -7.44 -16.33 10.69
C ALA A 558 -7.44 -17.86 10.56
N GLU A 559 -8.48 -18.45 9.96
CA GLU A 559 -8.66 -19.91 9.91
C GLU A 559 -7.61 -20.67 9.08
N LEU A 560 -6.90 -19.97 8.18
CA LEU A 560 -5.85 -20.58 7.36
C LEU A 560 -4.52 -20.72 8.09
N GLN A 561 -4.35 -20.05 9.23
CA GLN A 561 -3.03 -19.93 9.84
C GLN A 561 -3.07 -19.71 11.35
N SER A 562 -2.17 -20.40 12.06
CA SER A 562 -2.06 -20.29 13.52
C SER A 562 -1.61 -18.90 13.98
N SER A 563 -0.52 -18.35 13.44
CA SER A 563 0.02 -17.04 13.82
C SER A 563 0.65 -16.30 12.63
N PRO A 564 0.48 -14.97 12.50
CA PRO A 564 0.94 -14.22 11.32
C PRO A 564 2.42 -14.43 10.98
N CYS A 565 3.27 -14.52 12.00
CA CYS A 565 4.69 -14.76 11.83
C CYS A 565 5.02 -16.16 11.26
N ARG A 566 4.25 -17.20 11.64
CA ARG A 566 4.37 -18.55 11.08
C ARG A 566 3.93 -18.55 9.62
N ASN A 567 2.82 -17.89 9.34
CA ASN A 567 2.29 -17.74 7.99
C ASN A 567 3.30 -17.03 7.07
N ALA A 568 3.86 -15.91 7.52
CA ALA A 568 4.84 -15.15 6.75
C ALA A 568 6.19 -15.88 6.55
N CYS A 569 6.47 -16.92 7.34
CA CYS A 569 7.67 -17.74 7.16
C CYS A 569 7.43 -18.76 6.02
N PRO A 570 8.18 -18.70 4.89
CA PRO A 570 7.97 -19.65 3.79
C PRO A 570 8.13 -21.11 4.20
N ALA A 571 9.05 -21.40 5.13
CA ALA A 571 9.27 -22.75 5.66
C ALA A 571 8.20 -23.19 6.68
N ASN A 572 7.27 -22.30 7.03
CA ASN A 572 6.16 -22.52 7.98
C ASN A 572 6.61 -22.86 9.42
N VAL A 573 7.75 -22.29 9.84
CA VAL A 573 8.36 -22.54 11.17
C VAL A 573 7.44 -22.04 12.28
N PHE A 574 7.18 -22.87 13.28
CA PHE A 574 6.30 -22.51 14.40
C PHE A 574 6.96 -21.57 15.43
N ILE A 575 6.91 -20.28 15.15
CA ILE A 575 7.61 -19.24 15.92
C ILE A 575 7.13 -19.09 17.37
N PRO A 576 5.82 -18.92 17.65
CA PRO A 576 5.37 -18.76 19.03
C PRO A 576 5.73 -19.95 19.94
N GLY A 577 5.79 -21.16 19.37
CA GLY A 577 6.18 -22.37 20.07
C GLY A 577 7.62 -22.30 20.59
N TYR A 578 8.59 -21.98 19.73
CA TYR A 578 9.99 -21.91 20.19
C TYR A 578 10.29 -20.67 21.02
N MET A 579 9.51 -19.58 20.88
CA MET A 579 9.55 -18.45 21.81
C MET A 579 9.15 -18.88 23.21
N SER A 580 8.04 -19.62 23.35
CA SER A 580 7.60 -20.17 24.64
C SER A 580 8.65 -21.09 25.26
N MET A 581 9.25 -21.96 24.45
CA MET A 581 10.32 -22.87 24.91
C MET A 581 11.55 -22.10 25.41
N LEU A 582 11.99 -21.06 24.68
CA LEU A 582 13.12 -20.24 25.09
C LEU A 582 12.81 -19.46 26.38
N ALA A 583 11.62 -18.87 26.49
CA ALA A 583 11.17 -18.18 27.69
C ALA A 583 11.15 -19.11 28.92
N ALA A 584 10.78 -20.37 28.75
CA ALA A 584 10.85 -21.40 29.79
C ALA A 584 12.27 -21.95 30.04
N GLY A 585 13.29 -21.47 29.32
CA GLY A 585 14.68 -21.96 29.43
C GLY A 585 14.95 -23.32 28.74
N ARG A 586 13.99 -23.86 27.97
CA ARG A 586 14.08 -25.13 27.23
C ARG A 586 14.70 -24.94 25.85
N ILE A 587 15.95 -24.49 25.82
CA ILE A 587 16.64 -24.07 24.58
C ILE A 587 16.84 -25.24 23.60
N GLU A 588 17.16 -26.44 24.10
CA GLU A 588 17.34 -27.62 23.24
C GLU A 588 16.03 -28.04 22.54
N ASP A 589 14.91 -27.99 23.27
CA ASP A 589 13.59 -28.27 22.71
C ASP A 589 13.17 -27.21 21.69
N ALA A 590 13.52 -25.94 21.94
CA ALA A 590 13.33 -24.86 20.98
C ALA A 590 14.08 -25.15 19.66
N TYR A 591 15.33 -25.63 19.74
CA TYR A 591 16.10 -26.03 18.57
C TYR A 591 15.49 -27.22 17.82
N ARG A 592 15.05 -28.26 18.55
CA ARG A 592 14.34 -29.41 17.97
C ARG A 592 13.09 -28.98 17.22
N LEU A 593 12.29 -28.07 17.79
CA LEU A 593 11.09 -27.52 17.15
C LEU A 593 11.41 -26.76 15.87
N ILE A 594 12.44 -25.93 15.84
CA ILE A 594 12.83 -25.23 14.60
C ILE A 594 13.24 -26.23 13.51
N ARG A 595 13.97 -27.29 13.87
CA ARG A 595 14.44 -28.32 12.92
C ARG A 595 13.34 -29.15 12.27
N GLN A 596 12.15 -29.21 12.84
CA GLN A 596 11.00 -29.87 12.20
C GLN A 596 10.61 -29.22 10.86
N ASP A 597 10.86 -27.92 10.73
CA ASP A 597 10.48 -27.13 9.55
C ASP A 597 11.67 -26.52 8.81
N ASN A 598 12.81 -26.33 9.50
CA ASN A 598 14.01 -25.71 8.96
C ASN A 598 15.30 -26.42 9.43
N PRO A 599 16.04 -27.11 8.54
CA PRO A 599 17.27 -27.80 8.90
C PRO A 599 18.47 -26.87 9.18
N PHE A 600 18.33 -25.56 8.94
CA PHE A 600 19.37 -24.55 9.08
C PHE A 600 19.01 -23.44 10.10
N PRO A 601 18.72 -23.74 11.38
CA PRO A 601 18.42 -22.69 12.38
C PRO A 601 19.50 -21.61 12.50
N ALA A 602 20.78 -22.00 12.61
CA ALA A 602 21.89 -21.08 12.88
C ALA A 602 22.28 -20.25 11.65
N VAL A 603 22.24 -20.85 10.45
CA VAL A 603 22.39 -20.11 9.18
C VAL A 603 21.23 -19.13 8.99
N CYS A 604 19.98 -19.57 9.15
CA CYS A 604 18.83 -18.67 9.02
C CYS A 604 18.81 -17.56 10.08
N GLY A 605 19.42 -17.75 11.25
CA GLY A 605 19.61 -16.68 12.24
C GLY A 605 20.59 -15.58 11.80
N ARG A 606 21.29 -15.76 10.66
CA ARG A 606 22.29 -14.82 10.14
C ARG A 606 21.90 -14.21 8.80
N VAL A 607 21.35 -15.01 7.90
CA VAL A 607 21.18 -14.63 6.48
C VAL A 607 19.73 -14.63 6.00
N CYS A 608 18.77 -14.88 6.89
CA CYS A 608 17.35 -14.83 6.54
C CYS A 608 16.87 -13.40 6.36
N THR A 609 15.99 -13.17 5.38
CA THR A 609 15.28 -11.89 5.19
C THR A 609 14.11 -11.69 6.17
N HIS A 610 13.96 -12.59 7.14
CA HIS A 610 13.08 -12.45 8.31
C HIS A 610 11.66 -11.91 8.05
N PRO A 611 10.92 -12.42 7.03
CA PRO A 611 9.57 -11.95 6.69
C PRO A 611 8.55 -12.13 7.83
N CYS A 612 8.87 -13.03 8.77
CA CYS A 612 8.12 -13.24 10.00
C CYS A 612 8.09 -12.02 10.93
N GLU A 613 9.11 -11.15 10.88
CA GLU A 613 9.17 -9.92 11.68
C GLU A 613 8.28 -8.82 11.07
N ASP A 614 8.24 -8.72 9.75
CA ASP A 614 7.40 -7.76 9.01
C ASP A 614 5.90 -7.91 9.34
N HIS A 615 5.48 -9.15 9.58
CA HIS A 615 4.09 -9.53 9.91
C HIS A 615 3.85 -9.71 11.42
N CYS A 616 4.82 -9.37 12.28
CA CYS A 616 4.67 -9.53 13.71
C CYS A 616 3.71 -8.46 14.27
N ARG A 617 2.55 -8.88 14.81
CA ARG A 617 1.55 -7.96 15.39
C ARG A 617 2.08 -7.09 16.53
N ARG A 618 3.23 -7.45 17.14
CA ARG A 618 3.86 -6.63 18.18
C ARG A 618 4.26 -5.23 17.68
N SER A 619 4.52 -5.06 16.38
CA SER A 619 4.78 -3.74 15.77
C SER A 619 3.61 -2.76 15.86
N GLN A 620 2.41 -3.23 16.18
CA GLN A 620 1.25 -2.37 16.44
C GLN A 620 1.21 -1.82 17.87
N VAL A 621 2.02 -2.39 18.77
CA VAL A 621 2.18 -1.94 20.17
C VAL A 621 3.48 -1.18 20.34
N ASP A 622 4.60 -1.76 19.90
CA ASP A 622 5.92 -1.15 19.90
C ASP A 622 6.74 -1.56 18.66
N GLU A 623 7.72 -2.45 18.80
CA GLU A 623 8.57 -2.96 17.73
C GLU A 623 8.34 -4.46 17.56
N ALA A 624 8.40 -4.96 16.32
CA ALA A 624 8.31 -6.40 16.07
C ALA A 624 9.35 -7.19 16.89
N LEU A 625 9.13 -8.49 17.12
CA LEU A 625 10.13 -9.34 17.77
C LEU A 625 11.38 -9.49 16.89
N SER A 626 12.55 -9.60 17.52
CA SER A 626 13.84 -9.93 16.89
C SER A 626 13.98 -11.43 16.66
N ILE A 627 13.02 -11.99 15.93
CA ILE A 627 12.84 -13.43 15.64
C ILE A 627 14.12 -14.04 15.05
N CYS A 628 14.77 -13.33 14.13
CA CYS A 628 16.01 -13.78 13.50
C CYS A 628 17.14 -13.95 14.52
N SER A 629 17.35 -12.95 15.37
CA SER A 629 18.38 -12.93 16.41
C SER A 629 18.13 -13.96 17.51
N VAL A 630 16.86 -14.19 17.88
CA VAL A 630 16.48 -15.27 18.81
C VAL A 630 16.78 -16.63 18.21
N LYS A 631 16.40 -16.87 16.95
CA LYS A 631 16.69 -18.12 16.23
C LYS A 631 18.20 -18.38 16.15
N ARG A 632 18.98 -17.32 15.89
CA ARG A 632 20.44 -17.39 15.94
C ARG A 632 20.95 -17.85 17.29
N PHE A 633 20.49 -17.23 18.38
CA PHE A 633 20.90 -17.61 19.73
C PHE A 633 20.63 -19.09 20.01
N ILE A 634 19.43 -19.58 19.65
CA ILE A 634 19.05 -20.99 19.81
C ILE A 634 19.96 -21.91 19.00
N GLY A 635 20.22 -21.57 17.73
CA GLY A 635 21.13 -22.31 16.85
C GLY A 635 22.55 -22.35 17.38
N ASP A 636 23.12 -21.21 17.76
CA ASP A 636 24.47 -21.10 18.30
C ASP A 636 24.63 -21.86 19.62
N TYR A 637 23.60 -21.89 20.46
CA TYR A 637 23.58 -22.68 21.70
C TYR A 637 23.68 -24.18 21.40
N ALA A 638 22.87 -24.68 20.46
CA ALA A 638 22.84 -26.09 20.09
C ALA A 638 24.09 -26.59 19.33
N LEU A 639 24.83 -25.68 18.69
CA LEU A 639 26.05 -26.00 17.92
C LEU A 639 27.35 -25.89 18.72
N ARG A 640 27.30 -25.58 20.02
CA ARG A 640 28.48 -25.61 20.90
C ARG A 640 29.01 -27.03 21.03
N ASP A 641 30.34 -27.18 21.06
CA ASP A 641 31.00 -28.50 21.04
C ASP A 641 30.68 -29.37 22.27
N GLU A 642 30.17 -28.76 23.34
CA GLU A 642 29.71 -29.43 24.56
C GLU A 642 28.37 -30.16 24.40
N TYR A 643 27.60 -29.87 23.33
CA TYR A 643 26.27 -30.43 23.10
C TYR A 643 26.25 -31.33 21.86
N ALA A 644 25.57 -32.48 21.98
CA ALA A 644 25.25 -33.30 20.83
C ALA A 644 24.07 -32.66 20.08
N ILE A 645 24.21 -32.45 18.76
CA ILE A 645 23.13 -31.91 17.95
C ILE A 645 21.93 -32.87 18.03
N PRO A 646 20.75 -32.41 18.46
CA PRO A 646 19.57 -33.27 18.53
C PRO A 646 19.20 -33.82 17.15
N MET A 647 19.18 -35.14 17.02
CA MET A 647 18.86 -35.85 15.79
C MET A 647 17.44 -36.42 15.82
N ILE A 648 16.82 -36.48 14.65
CA ILE A 648 15.52 -37.16 14.46
C ILE A 648 15.82 -38.58 14.01
N GLU A 649 15.22 -39.58 14.68
CA GLU A 649 15.27 -40.96 14.22
C GLU A 649 14.52 -41.10 12.88
N PRO A 650 15.19 -41.56 11.80
CA PRO A 650 14.52 -41.78 10.52
C PRO A 650 13.42 -42.83 10.61
N ARG A 651 12.40 -42.70 9.77
CA ARG A 651 11.40 -43.76 9.57
C ARG A 651 12.04 -45.02 8.96
N PRO A 652 11.38 -46.20 9.06
CA PRO A 652 11.87 -47.42 8.44
C PRO A 652 12.20 -47.23 6.95
N ALA A 653 13.26 -47.91 6.49
CA ALA A 653 13.76 -47.75 5.13
C ALA A 653 12.68 -48.11 4.09
N THR A 654 12.47 -47.23 3.12
CA THR A 654 11.51 -47.44 2.03
C THR A 654 12.07 -48.31 0.91
N GLY A 655 13.40 -48.41 0.82
CA GLY A 655 14.11 -49.11 -0.25
C GLY A 655 14.17 -48.32 -1.58
N LEU A 656 13.69 -47.07 -1.58
CA LEU A 656 13.67 -46.20 -2.75
C LEU A 656 14.85 -45.22 -2.72
N ARG A 657 15.42 -44.94 -3.89
CA ARG A 657 16.59 -44.07 -4.05
C ARG A 657 16.21 -42.76 -4.74
N ILE A 658 16.60 -41.64 -4.15
CA ILE A 658 16.41 -40.30 -4.71
C ILE A 658 17.76 -39.64 -4.95
N SER A 659 17.92 -39.05 -6.13
CA SER A 659 19.08 -38.23 -6.48
C SER A 659 18.73 -36.75 -6.52
N ILE A 660 19.59 -35.92 -5.93
CA ILE A 660 19.41 -34.47 -5.85
C ILE A 660 20.61 -33.77 -6.50
N ILE A 661 20.34 -32.82 -7.39
CA ILE A 661 21.36 -32.03 -8.08
C ILE A 661 21.50 -30.69 -7.36
N GLY A 662 22.68 -30.45 -6.77
CA GLY A 662 23.05 -29.24 -6.04
C GLY A 662 22.95 -29.40 -4.52
N ALA A 663 24.03 -29.09 -3.79
CA ALA A 663 24.08 -29.10 -2.33
C ALA A 663 23.89 -27.69 -1.74
N GLY A 664 22.97 -26.90 -2.32
CA GLY A 664 22.51 -25.63 -1.76
C GLY A 664 21.40 -25.80 -0.71
N PRO A 665 20.85 -24.71 -0.16
CA PRO A 665 19.81 -24.78 0.88
C PRO A 665 18.57 -25.58 0.45
N SER A 666 18.12 -25.44 -0.80
CA SER A 666 16.98 -26.18 -1.35
C SER A 666 17.26 -27.68 -1.45
N GLY A 667 18.39 -28.07 -2.06
CA GLY A 667 18.77 -29.47 -2.23
C GLY A 667 19.04 -30.18 -0.90
N LEU A 668 19.78 -29.54 0.01
CA LEU A 668 20.08 -30.10 1.34
C LEU A 668 18.83 -30.21 2.21
N SER A 669 17.89 -29.26 2.12
CA SER A 669 16.62 -29.35 2.86
C SER A 669 15.74 -30.48 2.34
N CYS A 670 15.62 -30.62 1.01
CA CYS A 670 14.92 -31.74 0.40
C CYS A 670 15.53 -33.08 0.84
N ALA A 671 16.87 -33.17 0.83
CA ALA A 671 17.57 -34.36 1.29
C ALA A 671 17.32 -34.70 2.75
N TYR A 672 17.40 -33.71 3.64
CA TYR A 672 17.14 -33.88 5.07
C TYR A 672 15.75 -34.47 5.33
N PHE A 673 14.71 -33.91 4.71
CA PHE A 673 13.34 -34.38 4.92
C PHE A 673 13.11 -35.78 4.32
N LEU A 674 13.59 -36.05 3.11
CA LEU A 674 13.47 -37.36 2.48
C LEU A 674 14.21 -38.46 3.26
N ALA A 675 15.41 -38.17 3.75
CA ALA A 675 16.18 -39.12 4.57
C ALA A 675 15.45 -39.45 5.88
N ASN A 676 14.90 -38.44 6.57
CA ASN A 676 14.13 -38.67 7.78
C ASN A 676 12.81 -39.43 7.53
N MET A 677 12.28 -39.42 6.30
CA MET A 677 11.13 -40.23 5.88
C MET A 677 11.51 -41.68 5.50
N GLY A 678 12.80 -42.05 5.56
CA GLY A 678 13.28 -43.42 5.35
C GLY A 678 13.82 -43.70 3.95
N HIS A 679 13.93 -42.70 3.08
CA HIS A 679 14.45 -42.87 1.72
C HIS A 679 15.98 -42.86 1.66
N GLU A 680 16.55 -43.55 0.68
CA GLU A 680 17.99 -43.44 0.39
C GLU A 680 18.25 -42.20 -0.48
N VAL A 681 18.98 -41.21 0.06
CA VAL A 681 19.18 -39.93 -0.63
C VAL A 681 20.64 -39.69 -0.99
N HIS A 682 20.87 -39.34 -2.26
CA HIS A 682 22.17 -38.95 -2.81
C HIS A 682 22.13 -37.51 -3.31
N VAL A 683 23.03 -36.66 -2.82
CA VAL A 683 23.17 -35.26 -3.27
C VAL A 683 24.47 -35.13 -4.07
N TYR A 684 24.42 -34.56 -5.27
CA TYR A 684 25.58 -34.34 -6.12
C TYR A 684 25.91 -32.85 -6.19
N GLU A 685 27.15 -32.50 -5.85
CA GLU A 685 27.66 -31.13 -5.83
C GLU A 685 28.88 -31.02 -6.74
N ALA A 686 28.90 -29.99 -7.60
CA ALA A 686 29.97 -29.78 -8.56
C ALA A 686 31.24 -29.25 -7.87
N GLU A 687 31.09 -28.53 -6.76
CA GLU A 687 32.21 -27.97 -6.01
C GLU A 687 32.82 -28.97 -5.01
N SER A 688 33.99 -28.60 -4.47
CA SER A 688 34.71 -29.36 -3.44
C SER A 688 34.10 -29.28 -2.04
N VAL A 689 33.01 -28.53 -1.87
CA VAL A 689 32.36 -28.25 -0.59
C VAL A 689 30.84 -28.16 -0.78
N ALA A 690 30.08 -28.63 0.21
CA ALA A 690 28.64 -28.47 0.26
C ALA A 690 28.23 -27.09 0.82
N GLY A 691 27.00 -26.68 0.54
CA GLY A 691 26.41 -25.40 0.96
C GLY A 691 26.14 -24.43 -0.20
N GLY A 692 26.72 -24.68 -1.39
CA GLY A 692 26.53 -23.85 -2.56
C GLY A 692 26.83 -22.37 -2.29
N VAL A 693 25.95 -21.47 -2.72
CA VAL A 693 26.07 -20.01 -2.53
C VAL A 693 26.21 -19.63 -1.05
N LEU A 694 25.66 -20.41 -0.10
CA LEU A 694 25.85 -20.13 1.34
C LEU A 694 27.32 -20.20 1.75
N TYR A 695 28.11 -21.08 1.14
CA TYR A 695 29.51 -21.29 1.52
C TYR A 695 30.45 -20.30 0.83
N TRP A 696 30.29 -20.11 -0.48
CA TRP A 696 31.22 -19.29 -1.27
C TRP A 696 30.67 -17.91 -1.63
N GLY A 697 29.36 -17.70 -1.58
CA GLY A 697 28.71 -16.44 -1.96
C GLY A 697 28.39 -15.52 -0.78
N ILE A 698 28.39 -16.02 0.46
CA ILE A 698 28.18 -15.21 1.67
C ILE A 698 29.50 -15.08 2.43
N PRO A 699 29.99 -13.85 2.71
CA PRO A 699 31.26 -13.65 3.43
C PRO A 699 31.26 -14.18 4.87
N GLU A 700 32.45 -14.56 5.36
CA GLU A 700 32.64 -15.14 6.71
C GLU A 700 32.19 -14.20 7.85
N TYR A 701 32.24 -12.88 7.65
CA TYR A 701 31.79 -11.90 8.65
C TYR A 701 30.25 -11.86 8.82
N ARG A 702 29.49 -12.46 7.88
CA ARG A 702 28.03 -12.66 7.98
C ARG A 702 27.67 -14.09 8.31
N LEU A 703 28.30 -15.04 7.62
CA LEU A 703 28.06 -16.46 7.80
C LEU A 703 29.38 -17.21 7.99
N PRO A 704 29.78 -17.49 9.24
CA PRO A 704 30.98 -18.27 9.50
C PRO A 704 30.89 -19.66 8.88
N LYS A 705 31.88 -20.04 8.08
CA LYS A 705 31.90 -21.34 7.37
C LYS A 705 31.83 -22.53 8.33
N ALA A 706 32.41 -22.41 9.52
CA ALA A 706 32.36 -23.45 10.55
C ALA A 706 30.93 -23.72 11.04
N VAL A 707 30.08 -22.69 11.14
CA VAL A 707 28.67 -22.83 11.55
C VAL A 707 27.89 -23.58 10.46
N LEU A 708 28.03 -23.16 9.21
CA LEU A 708 27.39 -23.82 8.06
C LEU A 708 27.81 -25.30 7.97
N GLN A 709 29.11 -25.59 8.09
CA GLN A 709 29.62 -26.97 8.05
C GLN A 709 29.06 -27.85 9.17
N LYS A 710 28.87 -27.32 10.37
CA LYS A 710 28.24 -28.07 11.47
C LYS A 710 26.80 -28.46 11.15
N GLU A 711 26.01 -27.55 10.58
CA GLU A 711 24.62 -27.86 10.16
C GLU A 711 24.57 -28.84 8.97
N ILE A 712 25.47 -28.70 7.99
CA ILE A 712 25.58 -29.66 6.88
C ILE A 712 25.93 -31.06 7.40
N ARG A 713 26.88 -31.15 8.32
CA ARG A 713 27.24 -32.43 8.96
C ARG A 713 26.05 -33.04 9.71
N ALA A 714 25.21 -32.22 10.34
CA ALA A 714 23.98 -32.69 10.97
C ALA A 714 22.97 -33.26 9.95
N ILE A 715 23.00 -32.79 8.69
CA ILE A 715 22.18 -33.35 7.60
C ILE A 715 22.77 -34.66 7.10
N GLU A 716 24.09 -34.76 6.96
CA GLU A 716 24.76 -36.04 6.61
C GLU A 716 24.48 -37.12 7.66
N MET A 717 24.49 -36.75 8.95
CA MET A 717 24.16 -37.64 10.05
C MET A 717 22.71 -38.16 10.04
N SER A 718 21.80 -37.49 9.32
CA SER A 718 20.43 -37.97 9.08
C SER A 718 20.36 -39.09 8.02
N GLY A 719 21.48 -39.47 7.41
CA GLY A 719 21.57 -40.54 6.40
C GLY A 719 21.73 -40.04 4.96
N VAL A 720 21.98 -38.73 4.76
CA VAL A 720 22.19 -38.13 3.44
C VAL A 720 23.62 -38.40 2.95
N LYS A 721 23.76 -38.89 1.71
CA LYS A 721 25.07 -39.13 1.07
C LYS A 721 25.40 -37.99 0.11
N ILE A 722 26.42 -37.17 0.45
CA ILE A 722 26.84 -36.05 -0.39
C ILE A 722 28.08 -36.43 -1.23
N HIS A 723 27.98 -36.28 -2.55
CA HIS A 723 29.03 -36.54 -3.54
C HIS A 723 29.58 -35.21 -4.04
N LEU A 724 30.74 -34.81 -3.55
CA LEU A 724 31.44 -33.57 -3.91
C LEU A 724 32.24 -33.76 -5.21
N ASN A 725 32.63 -32.66 -5.87
CA ASN A 725 33.38 -32.65 -7.13
C ASN A 725 32.72 -33.51 -8.23
N THR A 726 31.39 -33.56 -8.27
CA THR A 726 30.63 -34.37 -9.22
C THR A 726 29.68 -33.47 -10.00
N LYS A 727 30.06 -33.11 -11.22
CA LYS A 727 29.25 -32.28 -12.12
C LYS A 727 28.32 -33.16 -12.97
N VAL A 728 27.01 -33.04 -12.74
CA VAL A 728 25.99 -33.72 -13.54
C VAL A 728 26.01 -33.19 -14.98
N GLY A 729 26.00 -34.10 -15.96
CA GLY A 729 26.17 -33.82 -17.38
C GLY A 729 27.62 -33.93 -17.87
N THR A 730 28.62 -33.97 -16.97
CA THR A 730 30.04 -34.16 -17.31
C THR A 730 30.61 -35.43 -16.67
N ASP A 731 30.55 -35.52 -15.33
CA ASP A 731 31.11 -36.65 -14.57
C ASP A 731 30.10 -37.80 -14.43
N ILE A 732 28.81 -37.47 -14.36
CA ILE A 732 27.69 -38.43 -14.39
C ILE A 732 26.64 -37.95 -15.38
N SER A 733 26.20 -38.81 -16.30
CA SER A 733 25.13 -38.43 -17.23
C SER A 733 23.77 -38.38 -16.52
N PHE A 734 22.89 -37.47 -16.95
CA PHE A 734 21.54 -37.37 -16.38
C PHE A 734 20.74 -38.68 -16.57
N GLU A 735 20.93 -39.38 -17.69
CA GLU A 735 20.30 -40.67 -17.98
C GLU A 735 20.76 -41.78 -17.02
N ASP A 736 22.05 -41.81 -16.69
CA ASP A 736 22.56 -42.80 -15.73
C ASP A 736 22.05 -42.52 -14.31
N MET A 737 21.94 -41.24 -13.93
CA MET A 737 21.32 -40.85 -12.66
C MET A 737 19.86 -41.29 -12.58
N LYS A 738 19.11 -41.16 -13.68
CA LYS A 738 17.70 -41.56 -13.78
C LYS A 738 17.51 -43.07 -13.70
N LYS A 739 18.39 -43.87 -14.29
CA LYS A 739 18.34 -45.34 -14.15
C LYS A 739 18.61 -45.82 -12.74
N GLN A 740 19.32 -45.02 -11.95
CA GLN A 740 19.75 -45.34 -10.59
C GLN A 740 18.80 -44.81 -9.51
N SER A 741 17.80 -44.00 -9.87
CA SER A 741 16.96 -43.28 -8.91
C SER A 741 15.49 -43.40 -9.28
N ASP A 742 14.64 -43.58 -8.27
CA ASP A 742 13.18 -43.60 -8.43
C ASP A 742 12.60 -42.19 -8.64
N ALA A 743 13.31 -41.17 -8.14
CA ALA A 743 13.00 -39.76 -8.37
C ALA A 743 14.28 -38.90 -8.42
N ILE A 744 14.19 -37.76 -9.12
CA ILE A 744 15.26 -36.76 -9.19
C ILE A 744 14.72 -35.39 -8.76
N TYR A 745 15.49 -34.66 -7.95
CA TYR A 745 15.24 -33.26 -7.62
C TYR A 745 16.34 -32.35 -8.15
N ILE A 746 15.98 -31.33 -8.93
CA ILE A 746 16.90 -30.34 -9.50
C ILE A 746 16.85 -29.08 -8.63
N ALA A 747 17.93 -28.80 -7.91
CA ALA A 747 18.10 -27.64 -7.05
C ALA A 747 19.37 -26.86 -7.39
N ALA A 748 19.70 -26.78 -8.69
CA ALA A 748 20.86 -26.03 -9.18
C ALA A 748 20.68 -24.52 -8.89
N GLY A 749 21.60 -23.91 -8.16
CA GLY A 749 21.54 -22.48 -7.87
C GLY A 749 21.74 -21.61 -9.12
N THR A 750 21.51 -20.30 -8.98
CA THR A 750 21.90 -19.33 -10.02
C THR A 750 23.41 -19.08 -9.97
N GLN A 751 24.13 -19.58 -10.96
CA GLN A 751 25.60 -19.54 -11.01
C GLN A 751 26.17 -18.67 -12.13
N VAL A 752 25.31 -18.21 -13.05
CA VAL A 752 25.69 -17.40 -14.21
C VAL A 752 25.33 -15.95 -13.95
N SER A 753 26.25 -15.02 -14.13
CA SER A 753 25.93 -13.59 -14.00
C SER A 753 25.46 -13.02 -15.33
N ARG A 754 24.48 -12.11 -15.31
CA ARG A 754 24.11 -11.34 -16.50
C ARG A 754 25.12 -10.23 -16.75
N LEU A 755 25.35 -9.95 -18.03
CA LEU A 755 26.17 -8.84 -18.51
C LEU A 755 25.34 -7.55 -18.50
N LEU A 756 26.00 -6.41 -18.24
CA LEU A 756 25.44 -5.06 -18.30
C LEU A 756 25.19 -4.61 -19.75
N ASP A 757 25.85 -5.25 -20.73
CA ASP A 757 25.77 -4.92 -22.15
C ASP A 757 26.24 -3.49 -22.43
N VAL A 758 27.36 -3.11 -21.81
CA VAL A 758 28.02 -1.81 -22.00
C VAL A 758 29.40 -1.98 -22.64
N PRO A 759 29.88 -1.01 -23.44
CA PRO A 759 31.23 -1.06 -23.99
C PRO A 759 32.30 -1.22 -22.91
N GLY A 760 33.28 -2.09 -23.14
CA GLY A 760 34.42 -2.33 -22.24
C GLY A 760 34.17 -3.38 -21.14
N GLU A 761 33.05 -4.12 -21.18
CA GLU A 761 32.74 -5.18 -20.21
C GLU A 761 33.68 -6.41 -20.32
N ASP A 762 34.43 -6.53 -21.41
CA ASP A 762 35.46 -7.56 -21.65
C ASP A 762 36.87 -7.15 -21.18
N LEU A 763 37.04 -5.93 -20.64
CA LEU A 763 38.33 -5.44 -20.15
C LEU A 763 38.82 -6.25 -18.94
N LYS A 764 40.14 -6.44 -18.87
CA LYS A 764 40.79 -7.07 -17.72
C LYS A 764 40.60 -6.17 -16.48
N GLY A 765 40.02 -6.74 -15.42
CA GLY A 765 39.67 -6.02 -14.19
C GLY A 765 38.17 -5.74 -14.03
N VAL A 766 37.35 -6.10 -15.03
CA VAL A 766 35.89 -6.21 -14.89
C VAL A 766 35.55 -7.65 -14.50
N GLU A 767 34.84 -7.83 -13.38
CA GLU A 767 34.45 -9.15 -12.87
C GLU A 767 32.97 -9.15 -12.45
N SER A 768 32.31 -10.31 -12.45
CA SER A 768 30.97 -10.44 -11.87
C SER A 768 31.00 -10.55 -10.34
N GLY A 769 29.95 -10.08 -9.66
CA GLY A 769 29.85 -10.15 -8.21
C GLY A 769 29.92 -11.58 -7.65
N LEU A 770 29.26 -12.55 -8.32
CA LEU A 770 29.37 -13.96 -7.93
C LEU A 770 30.77 -14.52 -8.17
N GLY A 771 31.43 -14.16 -9.28
CA GLY A 771 32.81 -14.56 -9.56
C GLY A 771 33.77 -14.08 -8.46
N PHE A 772 33.66 -12.80 -8.11
CA PHE A 772 34.46 -12.16 -7.08
C PHE A 772 34.29 -12.84 -5.71
N LEU A 773 33.04 -13.06 -5.29
CA LEU A 773 32.77 -13.71 -4.01
C LEU A 773 33.19 -15.17 -4.03
N LYS A 774 32.96 -15.90 -5.14
CA LYS A 774 33.33 -17.32 -5.26
C LYS A 774 34.84 -17.55 -5.14
N ARG A 775 35.68 -16.76 -5.85
CA ARG A 775 37.14 -16.93 -5.78
C ARG A 775 37.71 -16.66 -4.38
N ILE A 776 37.12 -15.70 -3.66
CA ILE A 776 37.48 -15.36 -2.28
C ILE A 776 36.95 -16.42 -1.30
N GLY A 777 35.68 -16.80 -1.43
CA GLY A 777 35.00 -17.77 -0.58
C GLY A 777 35.65 -19.16 -0.63
N LEU A 778 36.05 -19.60 -1.82
CA LEU A 778 36.81 -20.84 -2.04
C LEU A 778 38.32 -20.70 -1.79
N LYS A 779 38.79 -19.51 -1.37
CA LYS A 779 40.20 -19.20 -1.07
C LYS A 779 41.16 -19.49 -2.23
N GLN A 780 40.69 -19.30 -3.46
CA GLN A 780 41.49 -19.49 -4.67
C GLN A 780 42.32 -18.24 -4.97
N ASP A 781 41.73 -17.05 -4.84
CA ASP A 781 42.40 -15.76 -5.05
C ASP A 781 41.78 -14.68 -4.18
N MET A 782 42.60 -14.06 -3.32
CA MET A 782 42.21 -13.02 -2.36
C MET A 782 42.60 -11.61 -2.81
N SER A 783 43.08 -11.45 -4.05
CA SER A 783 43.50 -10.16 -4.58
C SER A 783 42.31 -9.21 -4.77
N VAL A 784 42.51 -7.93 -4.49
CA VAL A 784 41.53 -6.87 -4.76
C VAL A 784 42.19 -5.67 -5.43
N PRO A 785 41.46 -4.94 -6.30
CA PRO A 785 41.91 -3.67 -6.84
C PRO A 785 42.10 -2.62 -5.75
N ASN A 786 42.95 -1.62 -5.98
CA ASN A 786 43.19 -0.55 -5.03
C ASN A 786 42.02 0.46 -4.98
N LYS A 787 41.37 0.71 -6.12
CA LYS A 787 40.19 1.54 -6.32
C LYS A 787 39.11 0.73 -7.04
N LEU A 788 38.16 0.18 -6.27
CA LEU A 788 37.10 -0.68 -6.79
C LEU A 788 35.77 0.08 -6.97
N VAL A 789 35.14 -0.09 -8.13
CA VAL A 789 33.75 0.34 -8.35
C VAL A 789 32.83 -0.87 -8.41
N VAL A 790 31.76 -0.86 -7.62
CA VAL A 790 30.74 -1.92 -7.59
C VAL A 790 29.44 -1.39 -8.17
N ILE A 791 28.87 -2.09 -9.15
CA ILE A 791 27.62 -1.70 -9.81
C ILE A 791 26.49 -2.60 -9.31
N GLY A 792 25.53 -2.01 -8.59
CA GLY A 792 24.40 -2.74 -8.02
C GLY A 792 24.03 -2.20 -6.63
N GLY A 793 22.82 -2.53 -6.16
CA GLY A 793 22.33 -2.09 -4.85
C GLY A 793 21.75 -3.20 -3.97
N GLY A 794 21.92 -4.47 -4.35
CA GLY A 794 21.46 -5.61 -3.56
C GLY A 794 22.54 -6.13 -2.60
N SER A 795 22.20 -7.14 -1.79
CA SER A 795 23.13 -7.72 -0.79
C SER A 795 24.45 -8.20 -1.39
N THR A 796 24.45 -8.78 -2.59
CA THR A 796 25.69 -9.15 -3.29
C THR A 796 26.62 -7.94 -3.53
N ALA A 797 26.07 -6.77 -3.84
CA ALA A 797 26.87 -5.56 -4.03
C ALA A 797 27.48 -5.08 -2.70
N MET A 798 26.71 -5.16 -1.60
CA MET A 798 27.20 -4.82 -0.26
C MET A 798 28.28 -5.80 0.19
N ASP A 799 28.08 -7.10 -0.06
CA ASP A 799 29.05 -8.15 0.29
C ASP A 799 30.35 -8.00 -0.48
N VAL A 800 30.30 -7.69 -1.78
CA VAL A 800 31.50 -7.36 -2.58
C VAL A 800 32.21 -6.14 -2.01
N ALA A 801 31.49 -5.04 -1.79
CA ALA A 801 32.08 -3.78 -1.37
C ALA A 801 32.79 -3.91 -0.01
N ARG A 802 32.11 -4.51 0.97
CA ARG A 802 32.63 -4.70 2.33
C ARG A 802 33.72 -5.76 2.42
N THR A 803 33.68 -6.77 1.57
CA THR A 803 34.78 -7.74 1.42
C THR A 803 36.02 -7.07 0.83
N ALA A 804 35.86 -6.18 -0.17
CA ALA A 804 36.98 -5.47 -0.76
C ALA A 804 37.68 -4.53 0.23
N VAL A 805 36.91 -3.82 1.08
CA VAL A 805 37.46 -3.00 2.17
C VAL A 805 38.35 -3.85 3.10
N ARG A 806 37.85 -5.02 3.53
CA ARG A 806 38.59 -5.94 4.42
C ARG A 806 39.85 -6.52 3.81
N LEU A 807 39.91 -6.63 2.49
CA LEU A 807 41.09 -7.11 1.76
C LEU A 807 42.08 -5.99 1.42
N GLY A 808 41.82 -4.76 1.87
CA GLY A 808 42.77 -3.65 1.79
C GLY A 808 42.58 -2.73 0.58
N ALA A 809 41.41 -2.73 -0.07
CA ALA A 809 41.10 -1.73 -1.09
C ALA A 809 41.09 -0.32 -0.47
N SER A 810 41.88 0.62 -1.02
CA SER A 810 41.98 1.99 -0.51
C SER A 810 40.71 2.82 -0.73
N GLU A 811 39.96 2.52 -1.80
CA GLU A 811 38.73 3.22 -2.13
C GLU A 811 37.74 2.24 -2.76
N VAL A 812 36.52 2.19 -2.21
CA VAL A 812 35.42 1.37 -2.73
C VAL A 812 34.20 2.25 -2.94
N THR A 813 33.68 2.27 -4.16
CA THR A 813 32.50 3.05 -4.53
C THR A 813 31.40 2.17 -5.09
N VAL A 814 30.20 2.22 -4.50
CA VAL A 814 29.00 1.57 -5.01
C VAL A 814 28.21 2.56 -5.87
N ILE A 815 27.84 2.13 -7.08
CA ILE A 815 26.99 2.88 -8.00
C ILE A 815 25.62 2.23 -8.07
N TYR A 816 24.58 3.01 -7.80
CA TYR A 816 23.19 2.58 -7.91
C TYR A 816 22.37 3.52 -8.79
N ARG A 817 21.56 2.93 -9.67
CA ARG A 817 20.80 3.66 -10.70
C ARG A 817 19.53 4.36 -10.19
N ARG A 818 19.16 4.15 -8.93
CA ARG A 818 17.97 4.74 -8.28
C ARG A 818 18.36 5.38 -6.95
N SER A 819 17.39 5.86 -6.19
CA SER A 819 17.58 6.42 -4.85
C SER A 819 18.02 5.35 -3.85
N GLU A 820 18.56 5.78 -2.69
CA GLU A 820 19.02 4.87 -1.64
C GLU A 820 17.87 4.06 -1.02
N LYS A 821 16.70 4.68 -0.83
CA LYS A 821 15.49 4.04 -0.33
C LYS A 821 15.03 2.87 -1.20
N GLU A 822 15.37 2.87 -2.49
CA GLU A 822 15.02 1.80 -3.43
C GLU A 822 16.07 0.68 -3.54
N MET A 823 17.19 0.79 -2.81
CA MET A 823 18.23 -0.25 -2.80
C MET A 823 17.66 -1.58 -2.26
N PRO A 824 17.84 -2.71 -2.98
CA PRO A 824 17.36 -4.01 -2.50
C PRO A 824 18.10 -4.59 -1.28
N ALA A 825 19.27 -4.07 -0.92
CA ALA A 825 20.01 -4.52 0.26
C ALA A 825 19.29 -4.13 1.56
N GLY A 826 19.48 -4.92 2.63
CA GLY A 826 18.95 -4.58 3.94
C GLY A 826 19.50 -3.24 4.45
N GLY A 827 18.67 -2.45 5.14
CA GLY A 827 19.06 -1.11 5.62
C GLY A 827 20.32 -1.13 6.50
N GLU A 828 20.44 -2.14 7.38
CA GLU A 828 21.63 -2.36 8.21
C GLU A 828 22.89 -2.58 7.37
N GLU A 829 22.82 -3.34 6.27
CA GLU A 829 23.97 -3.59 5.40
C GLU A 829 24.49 -2.31 4.73
N ILE A 830 23.57 -1.38 4.39
CA ILE A 830 23.90 -0.09 3.77
C ILE A 830 24.58 0.83 4.80
N VAL A 831 24.03 0.89 6.01
CA VAL A 831 24.62 1.67 7.13
C VAL A 831 26.01 1.12 7.46
N GLU A 832 26.15 -0.20 7.63
CA GLU A 832 27.43 -0.83 7.94
C GLU A 832 28.47 -0.59 6.83
N ALA A 833 28.07 -0.61 5.56
CA ALA A 833 28.96 -0.29 4.44
C ALA A 833 29.46 1.16 4.51
N ARG A 834 28.58 2.13 4.83
CA ARG A 834 28.97 3.55 5.00
C ARG A 834 29.91 3.74 6.18
N GLU A 835 29.63 3.13 7.34
CA GLU A 835 30.50 3.16 8.52
C GLU A 835 31.88 2.56 8.24
N GLU A 836 31.93 1.56 7.34
CA GLU A 836 33.16 0.93 6.87
C GLU A 836 33.95 1.76 5.86
N GLY A 837 33.40 2.89 5.39
CA GLY A 837 34.06 3.82 4.47
C GLY A 837 33.70 3.62 2.99
N VAL A 838 32.70 2.79 2.68
CA VAL A 838 32.22 2.61 1.30
C VAL A 838 31.47 3.87 0.84
N LYS A 839 31.87 4.44 -0.29
CA LYS A 839 31.16 5.57 -0.92
C LYS A 839 29.98 5.04 -1.71
N ILE A 840 28.77 5.55 -1.47
CA ILE A 840 27.57 5.15 -2.22
C ILE A 840 27.11 6.35 -3.06
N ILE A 841 27.09 6.17 -4.39
CA ILE A 841 26.61 7.16 -5.36
C ILE A 841 25.32 6.60 -5.98
N THR A 842 24.21 7.23 -5.63
CA THR A 842 22.88 6.94 -6.15
C THR A 842 22.56 7.79 -7.38
N MET A 843 21.45 7.47 -8.06
CA MET A 843 20.97 8.17 -9.26
C MET A 843 22.05 8.29 -10.36
N ALA A 844 22.85 7.24 -10.54
CA ALA A 844 23.91 7.18 -11.53
C ALA A 844 23.97 5.81 -12.23
N SER A 845 24.36 5.79 -13.50
CA SER A 845 24.52 4.53 -14.25
C SER A 845 25.72 4.54 -15.19
N PRO A 846 26.32 3.35 -15.43
CA PRO A 846 27.40 3.19 -16.41
C PRO A 846 26.91 3.47 -17.83
N VAL A 847 27.72 4.21 -18.59
CA VAL A 847 27.62 4.34 -20.05
C VAL A 847 28.64 3.43 -20.72
N GLU A 848 29.88 3.45 -20.24
CA GLU A 848 30.99 2.62 -20.74
C GLU A 848 32.06 2.41 -19.64
N PHE A 849 32.86 1.36 -19.80
CA PHE A 849 34.08 1.13 -19.03
C PHE A 849 35.29 1.58 -19.83
N LEU A 850 36.10 2.46 -19.24
CA LEU A 850 37.29 3.01 -19.85
C LEU A 850 38.47 2.09 -19.59
N GLY A 851 39.30 1.88 -20.62
CA GLY A 851 40.48 1.04 -20.48
C GLY A 851 41.67 1.51 -21.31
N ALA A 852 42.87 1.21 -20.79
CA ALA A 852 44.15 1.34 -21.48
C ALA A 852 44.86 -0.03 -21.42
N ASP A 853 45.54 -0.43 -22.49
CA ASP A 853 46.24 -1.73 -22.58
C ASP A 853 45.37 -2.95 -22.23
N LYS A 854 44.08 -2.93 -22.62
CA LYS A 854 43.06 -3.94 -22.29
C LYS A 854 42.76 -4.09 -20.79
N LYS A 855 43.20 -3.16 -19.94
CA LYS A 855 42.88 -3.12 -18.50
C LYS A 855 41.95 -1.94 -18.21
N VAL A 856 41.01 -2.13 -17.30
CA VAL A 856 40.14 -1.04 -16.84
C VAL A 856 40.95 0.03 -16.10
N THR A 857 40.68 1.30 -16.42
CA THR A 857 41.30 2.49 -15.81
C THR A 857 40.28 3.49 -15.26
N GLY A 858 39.00 3.32 -15.62
CA GLY A 858 37.93 4.18 -15.15
C GLY A 858 36.55 3.73 -15.62
N ILE A 859 35.53 4.44 -15.14
CA ILE A 859 34.13 4.26 -15.52
C ILE A 859 33.52 5.61 -15.90
N HIS A 860 32.79 5.61 -17.00
CA HIS A 860 32.01 6.76 -17.45
C HIS A 860 30.56 6.59 -16.98
N LEU A 861 30.09 7.57 -16.22
CA LEU A 861 28.79 7.56 -15.57
C LEU A 861 27.96 8.76 -16.02
N VAL A 862 26.65 8.60 -16.00
CA VAL A 862 25.69 9.69 -16.25
C VAL A 862 24.73 9.80 -15.07
N ARG A 863 24.33 11.03 -14.70
CA ARG A 863 23.30 11.23 -13.69
C ARG A 863 21.93 10.85 -14.23
N ARG A 864 21.06 10.40 -13.34
CA ARG A 864 19.69 10.02 -13.64
C ARG A 864 18.70 10.89 -12.90
N LYS A 865 17.51 11.07 -13.49
CA LYS A 865 16.33 11.62 -12.83
C LYS A 865 15.21 10.60 -12.85
N GLU A 866 14.32 10.69 -11.88
CA GLU A 866 13.12 9.88 -11.86
C GLU A 866 12.15 10.30 -12.97
N THR A 867 11.40 9.32 -13.48
CA THR A 867 10.36 9.45 -14.51
C THR A 867 9.16 8.58 -14.13
N ASP A 868 8.36 8.17 -15.10
CA ASP A 868 7.15 7.35 -14.94
C ASP A 868 7.37 6.05 -14.15
N TYR A 869 6.29 5.47 -13.63
CA TYR A 869 6.34 4.20 -12.90
C TYR A 869 6.56 3.02 -13.84
N GLY A 870 7.41 2.07 -13.43
CA GLY A 870 7.56 0.77 -14.07
C GLY A 870 6.40 -0.17 -13.74
N SER A 871 6.32 -1.30 -14.46
CA SER A 871 5.34 -2.37 -14.14
C SER A 871 5.62 -3.06 -12.80
N ASP A 872 6.82 -2.86 -12.25
CA ASP A 872 7.20 -3.26 -10.88
C ASP A 872 6.66 -2.29 -9.81
N GLY A 873 6.03 -1.18 -10.21
CA GLY A 873 5.53 -0.13 -9.32
C GLY A 873 6.61 0.86 -8.86
N ARG A 874 7.86 0.68 -9.30
CA ARG A 874 9.01 1.54 -8.94
C ARG A 874 9.19 2.65 -9.96
N ARG A 875 9.74 3.79 -9.56
CA ARG A 875 10.01 4.87 -10.54
C ARG A 875 11.09 4.44 -11.54
N ARG A 876 10.82 4.69 -12.81
CA ARG A 876 11.85 4.58 -13.86
C ARG A 876 12.79 5.76 -13.72
N THR A 877 13.99 5.59 -14.27
CA THR A 877 15.02 6.61 -14.22
C THR A 877 15.57 6.85 -15.62
N ALA A 878 15.58 8.09 -16.08
CA ALA A 878 16.15 8.49 -17.37
C ALA A 878 17.48 9.22 -17.18
N HIS A 879 18.35 9.18 -18.19
CA HIS A 879 19.59 9.96 -18.19
C HIS A 879 19.26 11.45 -18.21
N ILE A 880 20.01 12.23 -17.44
CA ILE A 880 20.00 13.69 -17.54
C ILE A 880 21.02 14.05 -18.63
N PRO A 881 20.62 14.72 -19.73
CA PRO A 881 21.56 15.17 -20.75
C PRO A 881 22.66 16.05 -20.14
N ASP A 882 23.89 15.94 -20.66
CA ASP A 882 25.06 16.75 -20.27
C ASP A 882 25.43 16.66 -18.77
N SER A 883 25.18 15.51 -18.15
CA SER A 883 25.45 15.25 -16.72
C SER A 883 26.51 14.18 -16.49
N ASP A 884 27.30 13.92 -17.51
CA ASP A 884 28.33 12.90 -17.54
C ASP A 884 29.47 13.24 -16.56
N PHE A 885 29.95 12.21 -15.85
CA PHE A 885 31.08 12.32 -14.93
C PHE A 885 31.89 11.02 -14.94
N PHE A 886 33.15 11.12 -14.54
CA PHE A 886 34.11 10.04 -14.65
C PHE A 886 34.68 9.69 -13.27
N LEU A 887 34.86 8.40 -13.02
CA LEU A 887 35.57 7.90 -11.84
C LEU A 887 36.76 7.05 -12.27
N GLU A 888 37.94 7.35 -11.74
CA GLU A 888 39.12 6.51 -11.91
C GLU A 888 39.02 5.26 -11.05
N CYS A 889 39.27 4.09 -11.65
CA CYS A 889 39.27 2.81 -10.94
C CYS A 889 40.18 1.80 -11.63
N ASP A 890 40.73 0.86 -10.87
CA ASP A 890 41.57 -0.23 -11.39
C ASP A 890 40.84 -1.59 -11.36
N GLY A 891 39.58 -1.60 -10.93
CA GLY A 891 38.65 -2.71 -11.09
C GLY A 891 37.18 -2.31 -11.00
N VAL A 892 36.32 -3.08 -11.67
CA VAL A 892 34.87 -2.92 -11.66
C VAL A 892 34.22 -4.28 -11.37
N VAL A 893 33.28 -4.31 -10.43
CA VAL A 893 32.48 -5.52 -10.14
C VAL A 893 31.01 -5.28 -10.46
N THR A 894 30.44 -6.13 -11.31
CA THR A 894 29.04 -6.06 -11.73
C THR A 894 28.20 -7.01 -10.88
N ALA A 895 27.42 -6.46 -9.94
CA ALA A 895 26.55 -7.21 -9.04
C ALA A 895 25.08 -7.08 -9.49
N ILE A 896 24.83 -7.45 -10.75
CA ILE A 896 23.49 -7.45 -11.37
C ILE A 896 22.98 -8.89 -11.56
N ASN A 897 21.67 -9.04 -11.78
CA ASN A 897 20.89 -10.29 -11.88
C ASN A 897 21.66 -11.58 -12.28
N GLN A 898 21.24 -12.69 -11.66
CA GLN A 898 21.85 -14.01 -11.83
C GLN A 898 20.93 -14.95 -12.63
N ASP A 899 21.52 -15.93 -13.32
CA ASP A 899 20.88 -16.91 -14.19
C ASP A 899 21.37 -18.34 -13.86
N VAL A 900 20.62 -19.34 -14.33
CA VAL A 900 20.87 -20.76 -14.04
C VAL A 900 21.72 -21.39 -15.15
N ASP A 901 22.70 -22.23 -14.78
CA ASP A 901 23.39 -23.06 -15.76
C ASP A 901 22.51 -24.28 -16.11
N HIS A 902 21.97 -24.28 -17.33
CA HIS A 902 21.10 -25.35 -17.82
C HIS A 902 21.85 -26.49 -18.54
N GLN A 903 23.18 -26.45 -18.65
CA GLN A 903 23.92 -27.42 -19.47
C GLN A 903 23.68 -28.89 -19.06
N ALA A 904 23.46 -29.15 -17.77
CA ALA A 904 23.31 -30.50 -17.21
C ALA A 904 22.07 -31.28 -17.69
N TYR A 905 21.02 -30.60 -18.15
CA TYR A 905 19.72 -31.23 -18.48
C TYR A 905 19.08 -30.70 -19.77
N ARG A 906 19.83 -29.97 -20.61
CA ARG A 906 19.38 -29.52 -21.95
C ARG A 906 19.00 -30.66 -22.91
N THR A 907 19.43 -31.89 -22.64
CA THR A 907 19.18 -33.08 -23.46
C THR A 907 17.93 -33.87 -23.05
N THR A 908 17.09 -33.32 -22.17
CA THR A 908 15.91 -33.98 -21.57
C THR A 908 14.60 -33.27 -21.95
N ASN A 909 13.44 -33.80 -21.58
CA ASN A 909 12.15 -33.11 -21.75
C ASN A 909 11.89 -32.04 -20.67
N VAL A 910 12.91 -31.61 -19.92
CA VAL A 910 12.79 -30.49 -18.98
C VAL A 910 12.85 -29.18 -19.76
N GLU A 911 11.68 -28.60 -20.02
CA GLU A 911 11.58 -27.32 -20.75
C GLU A 911 12.12 -26.14 -19.93
N VAL A 912 12.83 -25.23 -20.61
CA VAL A 912 13.32 -23.97 -20.05
C VAL A 912 12.47 -22.83 -20.60
N LYS A 913 11.87 -22.03 -19.71
CA LYS A 913 11.10 -20.83 -20.08
C LYS A 913 12.05 -19.74 -20.60
N LYS A 914 11.49 -18.77 -21.35
CA LYS A 914 12.22 -17.62 -21.92
C LYS A 914 13.01 -16.79 -20.88
N ASN A 915 12.67 -16.89 -19.60
CA ASN A 915 13.32 -16.18 -18.50
C ASN A 915 14.50 -16.93 -17.87
N GLY A 916 14.93 -18.07 -18.43
CA GLY A 916 16.02 -18.88 -17.86
C GLY A 916 15.60 -19.73 -16.64
N LYS A 917 14.29 -19.91 -16.41
CA LYS A 917 13.77 -20.76 -15.32
C LYS A 917 13.14 -22.03 -15.89
N LEU A 918 13.05 -23.08 -15.08
CA LEU A 918 12.46 -24.34 -15.52
C LEU A 918 10.94 -24.26 -15.60
N ALA A 919 10.35 -24.93 -16.59
CA ALA A 919 8.92 -25.15 -16.62
C ALA A 919 8.56 -26.26 -15.62
N ILE A 920 8.03 -25.85 -14.48
CA ILE A 920 7.52 -26.73 -13.44
C ILE A 920 6.07 -26.39 -13.12
N ASP A 921 5.36 -27.35 -12.56
CA ASP A 921 4.04 -27.17 -11.96
C ASP A 921 4.15 -26.45 -10.59
N ARG A 922 3.23 -25.51 -10.31
CA ARG A 922 3.31 -24.61 -9.15
C ARG A 922 3.11 -25.31 -7.82
N PHE A 923 2.24 -26.31 -7.78
CA PHE A 923 1.81 -26.94 -6.54
C PHE A 923 2.58 -28.23 -6.24
N THR A 924 3.16 -28.85 -7.27
CA THR A 924 3.89 -30.11 -7.16
C THR A 924 5.40 -29.96 -7.36
N GLY A 925 5.86 -28.93 -8.07
CA GLY A 925 7.26 -28.79 -8.48
C GLY A 925 7.70 -29.80 -9.55
N ALA A 926 6.77 -30.57 -10.11
CA ALA A 926 7.06 -31.55 -11.16
C ALA A 926 7.42 -30.85 -12.48
N THR A 927 8.40 -31.40 -13.19
CA THR A 927 8.74 -30.97 -14.56
C THR A 927 7.92 -31.74 -15.60
N GLY A 928 8.07 -31.41 -16.88
CA GLY A 928 7.51 -32.21 -17.98
C GLY A 928 8.08 -33.63 -18.07
N GLU A 929 9.21 -33.91 -17.41
CA GLU A 929 9.83 -35.22 -17.37
C GLU A 929 9.34 -36.03 -16.15
N LYS A 930 8.88 -37.26 -16.40
CA LYS A 930 8.30 -38.12 -15.35
C LYS A 930 9.35 -38.47 -14.29
N GLY A 931 8.98 -38.28 -13.01
CA GLY A 931 9.85 -38.56 -11.87
C GLY A 931 10.92 -37.49 -11.61
N VAL A 932 10.87 -36.35 -12.32
CA VAL A 932 11.82 -35.24 -12.16
C VAL A 932 11.10 -34.01 -11.62
N PHE A 933 11.60 -33.49 -10.51
CA PHE A 933 11.09 -32.32 -9.79
C PHE A 933 12.16 -31.22 -9.75
N ALA A 934 11.76 -29.96 -9.58
CA ALA A 934 12.71 -28.87 -9.42
C ALA A 934 12.19 -27.77 -8.48
N GLY A 935 13.11 -27.04 -7.85
CA GLY A 935 12.78 -25.97 -6.88
C GLY A 935 14.00 -25.20 -6.41
N GLY A 936 13.81 -24.17 -5.58
CA GLY A 936 14.85 -23.18 -5.30
C GLY A 936 15.06 -22.25 -6.50
N ASP A 937 16.28 -21.76 -6.73
CA ASP A 937 16.53 -20.73 -7.74
C ASP A 937 16.20 -21.14 -9.19
N VAL A 938 16.08 -22.44 -9.50
CA VAL A 938 15.62 -22.89 -10.83
C VAL A 938 14.12 -22.69 -11.07
N SER A 939 13.35 -22.51 -9.99
CA SER A 939 11.91 -22.28 -10.04
C SER A 939 11.57 -20.90 -10.63
N PRO A 940 10.51 -20.78 -11.45
CA PRO A 940 9.98 -19.48 -11.87
C PRO A 940 9.53 -18.59 -10.71
N TRP A 941 9.22 -19.19 -9.56
CA TRP A 941 8.76 -18.53 -8.34
C TRP A 941 9.81 -18.54 -7.22
N GLY A 942 10.98 -19.14 -7.48
CA GLY A 942 12.08 -19.15 -6.53
C GLY A 942 12.58 -17.73 -6.29
N ALA A 943 12.53 -17.30 -5.03
CA ALA A 943 13.17 -16.06 -4.60
C ALA A 943 14.64 -16.36 -4.25
N ASN A 944 15.54 -15.43 -4.57
CA ASN A 944 16.98 -15.50 -4.23
C ASN A 944 17.22 -15.32 -2.71
N VAL A 945 16.46 -16.01 -1.86
CA VAL A 945 16.52 -15.92 -0.39
C VAL A 945 16.48 -17.32 0.22
N VAL A 946 17.27 -17.50 1.28
CA VAL A 946 17.58 -18.83 1.85
C VAL A 946 16.33 -19.54 2.38
N ILE A 947 15.43 -18.82 3.05
CA ILE A 947 14.24 -19.40 3.67
C ILE A 947 13.22 -19.90 2.64
N GLN A 948 13.14 -19.26 1.47
CA GLN A 948 12.30 -19.74 0.36
C GLN A 948 12.89 -21.00 -0.26
N ALA A 949 14.22 -21.05 -0.44
CA ALA A 949 14.88 -22.25 -0.93
C ALA A 949 14.64 -23.45 0.00
N ILE A 950 14.69 -23.25 1.32
CA ILE A 950 14.35 -24.28 2.32
C ILE A 950 12.89 -24.73 2.18
N ALA A 951 11.96 -23.79 2.01
CA ALA A 951 10.55 -24.09 1.80
C ALA A 951 10.31 -24.91 0.53
N ASP A 952 10.97 -24.55 -0.57
CA ASP A 952 10.88 -25.28 -1.84
C ASP A 952 11.42 -26.71 -1.68
N GLY A 953 12.56 -26.88 -1.00
CA GLY A 953 13.10 -28.20 -0.69
C GLY A 953 12.17 -29.04 0.18
N LYS A 954 11.53 -28.43 1.18
CA LYS A 954 10.51 -29.07 2.03
C LYS A 954 9.28 -29.51 1.23
N LYS A 955 8.74 -28.62 0.39
CA LYS A 955 7.60 -28.92 -0.48
C LYS A 955 7.94 -30.04 -1.47
N ALA A 956 9.13 -29.98 -2.08
CA ALA A 956 9.61 -31.02 -2.99
C ALA A 956 9.73 -32.38 -2.30
N ALA A 957 10.27 -32.45 -1.08
CA ALA A 957 10.36 -33.70 -0.33
C ALA A 957 8.98 -34.35 -0.10
N VAL A 958 7.98 -33.57 0.31
CA VAL A 958 6.58 -34.03 0.48
C VAL A 958 6.02 -34.57 -0.84
N LYS A 959 6.23 -33.86 -1.94
CA LYS A 959 5.67 -34.22 -3.25
C LYS A 959 6.37 -35.42 -3.89
N ILE A 960 7.68 -35.55 -3.70
CA ILE A 960 8.45 -36.72 -4.12
C ILE A 960 8.00 -37.95 -3.34
N ASP A 961 7.81 -37.86 -2.02
CA ASP A 961 7.27 -38.95 -1.21
C ASP A 961 5.88 -39.40 -1.69
N GLN A 962 4.97 -38.45 -1.93
CA GLN A 962 3.64 -38.73 -2.48
C GLN A 962 3.69 -39.40 -3.87
N TYR A 963 4.58 -38.93 -4.75
CA TYR A 963 4.78 -39.52 -6.06
C TYR A 963 5.28 -40.97 -5.99
N LEU A 964 6.10 -41.29 -4.99
CA LEU A 964 6.64 -42.61 -4.74
C LEU A 964 5.67 -43.55 -3.97
N GLY A 965 4.45 -43.08 -3.68
CA GLY A 965 3.41 -43.87 -2.99
C GLY A 965 3.37 -43.70 -1.47
N GLY A 966 4.15 -42.77 -0.92
CA GLY A 966 4.09 -42.36 0.48
C GLY A 966 2.92 -41.41 0.78
N GLN A 967 2.77 -41.04 2.05
CA GLN A 967 1.69 -40.15 2.51
C GLN A 967 2.05 -38.66 2.40
N GLY A 968 3.33 -38.32 2.22
CA GLY A 968 3.82 -36.95 2.23
C GLY A 968 3.87 -36.32 3.62
N GLU A 969 3.82 -37.13 4.69
CA GLU A 969 3.92 -36.64 6.06
C GLU A 969 5.37 -36.55 6.50
N LEU A 970 5.84 -35.34 6.81
CA LEU A 970 7.19 -35.12 7.31
C LEU A 970 7.40 -35.82 8.68
N ASN A 971 8.60 -36.37 8.89
CA ASN A 971 8.98 -36.91 10.18
C ASN A 971 9.42 -35.78 11.12
N GLN A 972 8.54 -35.44 12.08
CA GLN A 972 8.76 -34.36 13.05
C GLN A 972 9.50 -34.84 14.32
N GLY A 973 9.85 -36.12 14.44
CA GLY A 973 10.48 -36.68 15.63
C GLY A 973 9.55 -36.76 16.85
N GLU A 974 10.13 -36.74 18.05
CA GLU A 974 9.39 -36.80 19.31
C GLU A 974 8.47 -35.59 19.52
N ARG A 975 7.26 -35.83 20.02
CA ARG A 975 6.35 -34.77 20.42
C ARG A 975 6.78 -34.21 21.77
N PHE A 976 6.88 -32.89 21.86
CA PHE A 976 7.17 -32.18 23.10
C PHE A 976 6.04 -31.19 23.42
N THR A 977 5.71 -31.07 24.72
CA THR A 977 4.71 -30.11 25.20
C THR A 977 5.28 -28.70 25.19
N ILE A 978 4.60 -27.77 24.53
CA ILE A 978 4.97 -26.35 24.51
C ILE A 978 4.47 -25.72 25.81
N PRO A 979 5.35 -25.08 26.61
CA PRO A 979 4.95 -24.45 27.85
C PRO A 979 4.05 -23.25 27.57
N GLU A 980 2.98 -23.11 28.34
CA GLU A 980 2.21 -21.87 28.38
C GLU A 980 2.92 -20.90 29.32
N ILE A 981 3.24 -19.72 28.79
CA ILE A 981 3.84 -18.63 29.56
C ILE A 981 2.73 -17.65 29.88
N ASP A 982 2.44 -17.47 31.18
CA ASP A 982 1.37 -16.61 31.71
C ASP A 982 1.80 -15.14 31.88
N ILE A 983 3.03 -14.80 31.49
CA ILE A 983 3.56 -13.45 31.58
C ILE A 983 3.35 -12.75 30.24
N GLU A 984 2.26 -12.02 30.11
CA GLU A 984 2.07 -11.09 28.98
C GLU A 984 2.73 -9.74 29.31
N VAL A 985 3.88 -9.46 28.69
CA VAL A 985 4.48 -8.12 28.75
C VAL A 985 3.72 -7.21 27.80
N ASN A 986 2.60 -6.65 28.24
CA ASN A 986 1.77 -5.76 27.41
C ASN A 986 2.27 -4.30 27.39
N GLU A 987 3.23 -3.96 28.25
CA GLU A 987 3.85 -2.63 28.24
C GLU A 987 4.78 -2.46 27.03
N PRO A 988 4.77 -1.29 26.37
CA PRO A 988 5.71 -0.97 25.29
C PRO A 988 7.17 -1.05 25.76
N HIS A 989 7.99 -1.77 25.01
CA HIS A 989 9.41 -1.98 25.28
C HIS A 989 10.18 -2.15 23.97
N ASN A 990 11.28 -1.41 23.81
CA ASN A 990 12.13 -1.49 22.62
C ASN A 990 12.78 -2.89 22.47
N ARG A 991 13.19 -3.26 21.26
CA ARG A 991 13.98 -4.47 21.01
C ARG A 991 15.24 -4.48 21.87
N PHE A 992 15.57 -5.64 22.41
CA PHE A 992 16.89 -5.86 22.98
C PHE A 992 17.96 -5.70 21.89
N GLN A 993 19.06 -5.02 22.23
CA GLN A 993 20.14 -4.77 21.28
C GLN A 993 21.03 -6.00 21.14
N THR A 994 21.33 -6.40 19.90
CA THR A 994 22.36 -7.40 19.64
C THR A 994 23.74 -6.81 19.85
N ARG A 995 24.69 -7.63 20.31
CA ARG A 995 26.08 -7.20 20.40
C ARG A 995 26.69 -7.17 19.01
N CYS A 996 27.25 -6.05 18.58
CA CYS A 996 27.93 -5.93 17.30
C CYS A 996 29.37 -5.42 17.52
N LEU A 997 30.29 -5.84 16.66
CA LEU A 997 31.65 -5.30 16.61
C LEU A 997 31.64 -3.84 16.13
N SER A 998 32.51 -3.03 16.71
CA SER A 998 32.68 -1.64 16.28
C SER A 998 33.25 -1.55 14.86
N PRO A 999 32.98 -0.47 14.10
CA PRO A 999 33.57 -0.26 12.78
C PRO A 999 35.10 -0.37 12.79
N GLU A 1000 35.77 0.13 13.82
CA GLU A 1000 37.23 0.09 13.96
C GLU A 1000 37.76 -1.34 14.12
N GLU A 1001 37.04 -2.19 14.84
CA GLU A 1001 37.43 -3.58 15.11
C GLU A 1001 37.08 -4.55 13.97
N ARG A 1002 36.19 -4.17 13.04
CA ARG A 1002 35.68 -5.08 11.99
C ARG A 1002 36.19 -4.78 10.58
N LYS A 1003 36.95 -3.69 10.39
CA LYS A 1003 37.39 -3.18 9.07
C LYS A 1003 38.50 -3.99 8.40
N ASP A 1004 39.34 -4.68 9.17
CA ASP A 1004 40.58 -5.33 8.69
C ASP A 1004 40.57 -6.87 8.85
N ASN A 1005 39.41 -7.45 9.15
CA ASN A 1005 39.26 -8.87 9.38
C ASN A 1005 37.88 -9.39 8.99
N PHE A 1006 37.72 -10.71 9.04
CA PHE A 1006 36.48 -11.42 8.72
C PHE A 1006 35.76 -11.93 9.98
N MET A 1007 35.99 -11.32 11.15
CA MET A 1007 35.22 -11.66 12.34
C MET A 1007 33.75 -11.33 12.14
N GLU A 1008 32.89 -12.12 12.78
CA GLU A 1008 31.45 -11.97 12.66
C GLU A 1008 30.99 -10.63 13.25
N VAL A 1009 30.31 -9.80 12.42
CA VAL A 1009 29.97 -8.42 12.81
C VAL A 1009 28.90 -8.39 13.90
N ASN A 1010 27.80 -9.10 13.67
CA ASN A 1010 26.78 -9.30 14.69
C ASN A 1010 27.21 -10.52 15.53
N CYS A 1011 27.25 -10.40 16.86
CA CYS A 1011 27.63 -11.44 17.83
C CYS A 1011 26.41 -12.06 18.54
N GLY A 1012 25.19 -11.68 18.15
CA GLY A 1012 23.93 -12.18 18.71
C GLY A 1012 23.64 -11.72 20.14
N PHE A 1013 22.63 -12.32 20.74
CA PHE A 1013 22.16 -11.97 22.09
C PHE A 1013 22.97 -12.60 23.21
N HIS A 1014 22.99 -11.92 24.36
CA HIS A 1014 23.24 -12.58 25.63
C HIS A 1014 22.01 -13.43 26.02
N LYS A 1015 22.21 -14.48 26.84
CA LYS A 1015 21.14 -15.43 27.19
C LYS A 1015 19.89 -14.75 27.78
N LEU A 1016 20.10 -13.80 28.69
CA LEU A 1016 19.00 -13.09 29.35
C LEU A 1016 18.21 -12.21 28.37
N ASP A 1017 18.90 -11.54 27.44
CA ASP A 1017 18.25 -10.69 26.42
C ASP A 1017 17.44 -11.54 25.45
N ALA A 1018 17.95 -12.71 25.04
CA ALA A 1018 17.21 -13.64 24.19
C ALA A 1018 15.94 -14.16 24.87
N MET A 1019 16.00 -14.46 26.17
CA MET A 1019 14.83 -14.87 26.96
C MET A 1019 13.85 -13.71 27.17
N GLY A 1020 14.35 -12.51 27.45
CA GLY A 1020 13.53 -11.30 27.57
C GLY A 1020 12.81 -10.94 26.27
N GLU A 1021 13.50 -11.05 25.13
CA GLU A 1021 12.91 -10.83 23.81
C GLU A 1021 11.83 -11.89 23.51
N ALA A 1022 12.03 -13.15 23.90
CA ALA A 1022 11.00 -14.19 23.74
C ALA A 1022 9.73 -13.92 24.56
N LEU A 1023 9.84 -13.31 25.74
CA LEU A 1023 8.71 -12.93 26.60
C LEU A 1023 7.85 -11.79 26.03
N ARG A 1024 8.36 -11.02 25.05
CA ARG A 1024 7.57 -9.98 24.36
C ARG A 1024 6.55 -10.57 23.36
N CYS A 1025 6.57 -11.89 23.15
CA CYS A 1025 5.67 -12.54 22.20
C CYS A 1025 4.20 -12.45 22.64
N LEU A 1026 3.34 -11.89 21.78
CA LEU A 1026 1.91 -11.76 22.03
C LEU A 1026 1.12 -13.07 21.84
N HIS A 1027 1.79 -14.20 21.58
CA HIS A 1027 1.15 -15.51 21.39
C HIS A 1027 -0.12 -15.50 20.51
N CYS A 1028 -0.02 -14.90 19.31
CA CYS A 1028 -1.13 -14.77 18.37
C CYS A 1028 -1.75 -16.10 17.89
N ASP A 1029 -1.12 -17.22 18.25
CA ASP A 1029 -1.58 -18.61 18.07
C ASP A 1029 -2.59 -19.07 19.12
N ARG A 1030 -2.68 -18.39 20.27
CA ARG A 1030 -3.68 -18.63 21.32
C ARG A 1030 -4.88 -17.72 21.05
N ARG A 1031 -5.84 -18.20 20.26
CA ARG A 1031 -7.07 -17.45 19.92
C ARG A 1031 -8.26 -17.92 20.72
#